data_AF-A0A2N1IHU3-F1
#
_entry.id   AF-A0A2N1IHU3-F1
#
_cell.length_a   1.000
_cell.length_b   1.000
_cell.length_c   1.000
_cell.angle_alpha   90.00
_cell.angle_beta   90.00
_cell.angle_gamma   90.00
#
_symmetry.space_group_name_H-M   'P 1'
#
loop_
_entity.id
_entity.type
_entity.pdbx_description
1 polymer ?
#
loop_
_entity_poly.entity_id
_entity_poly.type
_entity_poly.pdbx_seq_one_letter_code
_entity_poly.pdbx_strand_id
1 'polypeptide(L)'
;MIFRPYFVCKKQEKKTNSYSVSVKLLITLFTTVLLNPVINAQTHNKNETTIKVATFNVSMDATNYLPKGEIGTGVELINALKSDHQQIKNIAEIIQRSRPDIILLNEFDYIADPKQGVELFLKEYLGKSQQGTQTIDYPYYYFAPVNTGLNTPFDLDNNGKKTNNLGDAQGFGHFPGHFGMVLLSKYPIEKQAIRTFQNFLWKDMPNAIMPIDPSTNEPWYNSQEAQILRLSSKSHWDIPVNVQGKIVHILASHPTPPVFDGKEDRNGARNHDEIRFWQDYITPNKGNYIYDDEGIKGGIKIESRFVILGDQNASKDEGGARKEGIANLLASPLTNNDITPASIGGMNNSDSLFSANHTAGWGMRADYVLPSRSGFKLQKNGVFWPEKTSPLYRLIDTRSASSDHRLVWADLALTTKEKVAKNIIMVIGDGMGPAYTTGYRYFMDDKSTPLVETTVFDDLLAGMVSTYPVHTQGYVTDSAAAATALSTGHKTYNGAIGVDTNKKPLLTLMELAKQLGKKTGLVVTSQINHATPAAYFSHNESRKNYNGIADSYFDNRIKGQFKADVMLGGGTKYFNRQDRNLVNEFKNAGFQYIDDFSKLASLNKQQAVLGLFAEMGLPWTLDNKNNNHLLTMTKSAVKQLENVDGYVLLVEASQIDWAGHSNDIAAAMGEMSDLANTLTWLKNYAENSNDTLLVATADHSTGGLTLGAKGDYRWQPEYLKSLTMSPQSIAAKLAQQKKGVSAEKLSALLGFPVSAQEADLFINQKDEKLIYQTLKQLIDIKTNTGWTSSGHTGIDVQVFSTGTGANNFTVHQTNTDIANKLFTVLKSH
;
A
#
# COMPACT_ATOMS: atom_id res chain seq x y z
N MET A 1 -13.18 46.94 -53.83
CA MET A 1 -12.07 47.71 -53.22
C MET A 1 -10.99 46.69 -52.85
N ILE A 2 -10.01 46.32 -53.69
CA ILE A 2 -8.94 47.12 -54.33
C ILE A 2 -8.08 47.79 -53.21
N PHE A 3 -6.79 47.49 -52.96
CA PHE A 3 -5.71 46.82 -53.71
C PHE A 3 -4.72 46.05 -52.79
N ARG A 4 -3.98 45.17 -53.47
CA ARG A 4 -2.98 44.15 -53.11
C ARG A 4 -1.59 44.66 -52.64
N PRO A 5 -0.70 43.74 -52.19
CA PRO A 5 0.64 43.99 -51.60
C PRO A 5 1.76 44.02 -52.65
N TYR A 6 2.97 44.47 -52.27
CA TYR A 6 4.22 44.13 -52.97
C TYR A 6 5.45 44.12 -52.05
N PHE A 7 6.19 43.01 -52.10
CA PHE A 7 7.61 42.89 -51.81
C PHE A 7 8.41 43.48 -52.99
N VAL A 8 9.46 44.28 -52.74
CA VAL A 8 10.70 44.29 -53.55
C VAL A 8 11.90 44.67 -52.66
N CYS A 9 12.95 43.86 -52.77
CA CYS A 9 14.29 44.02 -52.22
C CYS A 9 15.20 44.71 -53.24
N LYS A 10 16.11 45.62 -52.82
CA LYS A 10 17.41 45.81 -53.49
C LYS A 10 18.48 46.48 -52.60
N LYS A 11 19.60 45.75 -52.51
CA LYS A 11 20.99 46.00 -52.09
C LYS A 11 21.58 47.41 -52.23
N GLN A 12 22.51 47.73 -51.31
CA GLN A 12 23.93 48.09 -51.56
C GLN A 12 24.71 47.88 -50.22
N GLU A 13 25.65 46.92 -50.14
CA GLU A 13 27.12 47.10 -50.12
C GLU A 13 27.65 48.11 -49.07
N LYS A 14 28.74 47.96 -48.31
CA LYS A 14 29.74 46.92 -47.97
C LYS A 14 30.68 47.61 -46.94
N LYS A 15 31.09 46.97 -45.84
CA LYS A 15 32.51 46.73 -45.47
C LYS A 15 32.65 46.22 -44.03
N THR A 16 33.57 45.28 -43.95
CA THR A 16 33.99 44.38 -42.88
C THR A 16 34.90 45.05 -41.86
N ASN A 17 34.89 44.59 -40.60
CA ASN A 17 36.07 43.98 -40.01
C ASN A 17 35.74 43.11 -38.80
N SER A 18 36.45 41.99 -38.77
CA SER A 18 36.42 40.85 -37.85
C SER A 18 37.11 41.12 -36.52
N TYR A 19 36.66 40.50 -35.44
CA TYR A 19 37.56 39.87 -34.46
C TYR A 19 36.94 38.59 -33.90
N SER A 20 37.72 37.51 -33.99
CA SER A 20 37.58 36.21 -33.34
C SER A 20 38.74 36.10 -32.35
N VAL A 21 38.56 35.33 -31.27
CA VAL A 21 39.50 34.30 -30.74
C VAL A 21 39.27 34.09 -29.24
N SER A 22 39.03 32.83 -28.88
CA SER A 22 39.07 32.21 -27.54
C SER A 22 40.49 32.21 -26.94
N VAL A 23 40.65 32.01 -25.62
CA VAL A 23 41.59 31.05 -24.98
C VAL A 23 41.73 31.31 -23.46
N LYS A 24 42.01 30.21 -22.75
CA LYS A 24 42.08 29.89 -21.33
C LYS A 24 43.06 30.69 -20.44
N LEU A 25 42.77 30.57 -19.12
CA LEU A 25 43.66 30.41 -17.95
C LEU A 25 44.19 31.67 -17.24
N LEU A 26 43.83 31.85 -15.95
CA LEU A 26 44.83 31.94 -14.86
C LEU A 26 44.20 31.86 -13.45
N ILE A 27 44.88 31.10 -12.61
CA ILE A 27 44.86 31.02 -11.13
C ILE A 27 45.27 32.41 -10.57
N THR A 28 44.80 32.92 -9.42
CA THR A 28 45.48 32.87 -8.11
C THR A 28 44.74 33.71 -7.04
N LEU A 29 44.64 33.17 -5.82
CA LEU A 29 44.44 33.78 -4.47
C LEU A 29 43.35 34.85 -4.23
N PHE A 30 42.39 34.53 -3.37
CA PHE A 30 42.20 35.29 -2.12
C PHE A 30 41.70 34.37 -1.00
N THR A 31 42.48 34.35 0.07
CA THR A 31 42.31 33.65 1.33
C THR A 31 41.25 34.30 2.24
N THR A 32 40.76 33.48 3.17
CA THR A 32 40.13 33.82 4.46
C THR A 32 38.72 34.41 4.46
N VAL A 33 37.71 33.53 4.60
CA VAL A 33 36.51 33.83 5.42
C VAL A 33 36.31 32.67 6.39
N LEU A 34 36.19 33.05 7.66
CA LEU A 34 36.06 32.23 8.85
C LEU A 34 34.88 31.24 8.76
N LEU A 35 35.17 29.94 8.77
CA LEU A 35 34.20 28.91 9.11
C LEU A 35 34.07 28.85 10.64
N ASN A 36 33.02 29.47 11.18
CA ASN A 36 32.51 29.10 12.50
C ASN A 36 31.97 27.67 12.42
N PRO A 37 32.31 26.77 13.36
CA PRO A 37 31.68 25.47 13.42
C PRO A 37 30.24 25.70 13.88
N VAL A 38 29.29 25.52 12.95
CA VAL A 38 27.94 25.15 13.37
C VAL A 38 28.10 23.80 14.06
N ILE A 39 28.02 23.85 15.38
CA ILE A 39 27.83 22.69 16.24
C ILE A 39 26.50 22.10 15.79
N ASN A 40 26.57 21.22 14.80
CA ASN A 40 25.48 20.32 14.49
C ASN A 40 25.44 19.39 15.68
N ALA A 41 24.51 19.66 16.60
CA ALA A 41 24.16 18.71 17.63
C ALA A 41 23.72 17.44 16.89
N GLN A 42 24.65 16.51 16.71
CA GLN A 42 24.34 15.12 16.47
C GLN A 42 23.49 14.71 17.66
N THR A 43 22.18 14.71 17.46
CA THR A 43 21.29 13.87 18.22
C THR A 43 21.79 12.45 17.96
N HIS A 44 22.63 11.96 18.87
CA HIS A 44 22.97 10.55 18.94
C HIS A 44 21.66 9.80 19.15
N ASN A 45 21.03 9.37 18.05
CA ASN A 45 19.93 8.43 18.12
C ASN A 45 20.48 7.17 18.77
N LYS A 46 19.92 6.85 19.95
CA LYS A 46 20.13 5.60 20.68
C LYS A 46 20.16 4.40 19.70
N ASN A 47 21.32 3.75 19.63
CA ASN A 47 21.62 2.42 19.09
C ASN A 47 20.48 1.74 18.30
N GLU A 48 20.42 1.95 16.98
CA GLU A 48 19.69 1.04 16.09
C GLU A 48 20.35 -0.34 16.17
N THR A 49 19.61 -1.38 16.57
CA THR A 49 20.10 -2.76 16.53
C THR A 49 20.30 -3.17 15.07
N THR A 50 21.55 -3.39 14.65
CA THR A 50 21.87 -3.91 13.32
C THR A 50 22.25 -5.39 13.40
N ILE A 51 21.87 -6.15 12.38
CA ILE A 51 22.27 -7.55 12.21
C ILE A 51 22.70 -7.81 10.77
N LYS A 52 23.69 -8.68 10.58
CA LYS A 52 24.00 -9.28 9.28
C LYS A 52 23.36 -10.65 9.19
N VAL A 53 22.47 -10.84 8.22
CA VAL A 53 21.83 -12.14 7.94
C VAL A 53 22.37 -12.69 6.62
N ALA A 54 22.67 -13.99 6.56
CA ALA A 54 23.24 -14.62 5.37
C ALA A 54 22.64 -16.00 5.09
N THR A 55 22.80 -16.46 3.85
CA THR A 55 22.62 -17.85 3.45
C THR A 55 23.83 -18.31 2.65
N PHE A 56 24.22 -19.59 2.79
CA PHE A 56 25.32 -20.18 2.05
C PHE A 56 25.08 -21.67 1.82
N ASN A 57 24.88 -22.09 0.57
CA ASN A 57 24.99 -23.49 0.21
C ASN A 57 26.49 -23.88 0.25
N VAL A 58 26.85 -24.75 1.20
CA VAL A 58 28.24 -25.06 1.55
C VAL A 58 28.77 -26.33 0.88
N SER A 59 27.94 -27.10 0.16
CA SER A 59 28.31 -28.41 -0.41
C SER A 59 29.12 -29.27 0.59
N MET A 60 28.66 -29.28 1.85
CA MET A 60 29.13 -30.16 2.90
C MET A 60 28.23 -31.40 2.93
N ASP A 61 28.04 -31.99 1.76
CA ASP A 61 27.24 -33.17 1.50
C ASP A 61 28.14 -34.37 1.16
N ALA A 62 27.66 -35.59 1.39
CA ALA A 62 28.43 -36.80 1.24
C ALA A 62 29.04 -36.96 -0.17
N THR A 63 28.35 -36.51 -1.23
CA THR A 63 28.86 -36.67 -2.60
C THR A 63 30.07 -35.82 -2.89
N ASN A 64 30.30 -34.74 -2.13
CA ASN A 64 31.48 -33.90 -2.29
C ASN A 64 32.76 -34.55 -1.72
N TYR A 65 32.62 -35.59 -0.89
CA TYR A 65 33.74 -36.32 -0.27
C TYR A 65 33.92 -37.72 -0.84
N LEU A 66 33.19 -38.05 -1.91
CA LEU A 66 33.24 -39.36 -2.57
C LEU A 66 33.70 -39.22 -4.03
N PRO A 67 34.28 -40.29 -4.60
CA PRO A 67 34.44 -40.40 -6.03
C PRO A 67 33.09 -40.24 -6.76
N LYS A 68 33.14 -39.62 -7.94
CA LYS A 68 31.95 -39.36 -8.75
C LYS A 68 31.19 -40.66 -9.05
N GLY A 69 29.91 -40.70 -8.68
CA GLY A 69 29.00 -41.82 -8.95
C GLY A 69 28.87 -42.83 -7.80
N GLU A 70 29.63 -42.67 -6.71
CA GLU A 70 29.45 -43.50 -5.51
C GLU A 70 28.23 -43.06 -4.68
N ILE A 71 27.61 -44.03 -4.00
CA ILE A 71 26.45 -43.80 -3.13
C ILE A 71 26.95 -43.52 -1.72
N GLY A 72 26.49 -42.39 -1.16
CA GLY A 72 26.84 -41.95 0.19
C GLY A 72 26.08 -42.73 1.25
N THR A 73 26.69 -42.85 2.43
CA THR A 73 26.13 -43.59 3.57
C THR A 73 25.78 -42.69 4.76
N GLY A 74 26.19 -41.42 4.72
CA GLY A 74 25.95 -40.41 5.76
C GLY A 74 27.09 -40.25 6.76
N VAL A 75 28.18 -41.00 6.61
CA VAL A 75 29.38 -40.89 7.46
C VAL A 75 30.46 -40.00 6.85
N GLU A 76 30.31 -39.64 5.58
CA GLU A 76 31.36 -38.96 4.79
C GLU A 76 31.64 -37.56 5.33
N LEU A 77 30.60 -36.77 5.63
CA LEU A 77 30.77 -35.47 6.27
C LEU A 77 31.42 -35.59 7.67
N ILE A 78 31.04 -36.61 8.44
CA ILE A 78 31.64 -36.86 9.77
C ILE A 78 33.15 -37.09 9.64
N ASN A 79 33.56 -37.88 8.65
CA ASN A 79 34.96 -38.16 8.38
C ASN A 79 35.71 -36.92 7.89
N ALA A 80 35.10 -36.14 6.98
CA ALA A 80 35.68 -34.90 6.47
C ALA A 80 35.87 -33.85 7.59
N LEU A 81 34.90 -33.70 8.49
CA LEU A 81 35.02 -32.82 9.65
C LEU A 81 36.19 -33.22 10.56
N LYS A 82 36.48 -34.51 10.70
CA LYS A 82 37.59 -35.04 11.51
C LYS A 82 38.96 -34.93 10.82
N SER A 83 39.03 -34.72 9.51
CA SER A 83 40.26 -34.82 8.72
C SER A 83 40.95 -33.49 8.38
N ASP A 84 40.63 -32.40 9.09
CA ASP A 84 41.13 -31.04 8.80
C ASP A 84 40.95 -30.63 7.32
N HIS A 85 39.78 -30.93 6.76
CA HIS A 85 39.53 -30.89 5.32
C HIS A 85 39.62 -29.46 4.75
N GLN A 86 40.34 -29.28 3.64
CA GLN A 86 40.65 -27.95 3.09
C GLN A 86 39.42 -27.18 2.60
N GLN A 87 38.44 -27.85 2.01
CA GLN A 87 37.17 -27.23 1.58
C GLN A 87 36.42 -26.64 2.79
N ILE A 88 36.34 -27.38 3.89
CA ILE A 88 35.66 -26.95 5.12
C ILE A 88 36.40 -25.78 5.77
N LYS A 89 37.75 -25.77 5.75
CA LYS A 89 38.56 -24.61 6.16
C LYS A 89 38.28 -23.37 5.31
N ASN A 90 38.16 -23.51 4.00
CA ASN A 90 37.84 -22.40 3.11
C ASN A 90 36.42 -21.85 3.38
N ILE A 91 35.43 -22.72 3.59
CA ILE A 91 34.06 -22.33 3.98
C ILE A 91 34.08 -21.57 5.30
N ALA A 92 34.79 -22.07 6.30
CA ALA A 92 34.96 -21.39 7.57
C ALA A 92 35.66 -20.03 7.42
N GLU A 93 36.67 -19.92 6.55
CA GLU A 93 37.32 -18.65 6.22
C GLU A 93 36.34 -17.64 5.60
N ILE A 94 35.49 -18.08 4.67
CA ILE A 94 34.45 -17.22 4.06
C ILE A 94 33.49 -16.69 5.13
N ILE A 95 33.03 -17.55 6.05
CA ILE A 95 32.11 -17.16 7.13
C ILE A 95 32.82 -16.22 8.13
N GLN A 96 34.07 -16.50 8.50
CA GLN A 96 34.88 -15.65 9.40
C GLN A 96 35.19 -14.27 8.83
N ARG A 97 35.27 -14.14 7.50
CA ARG A 97 35.43 -12.85 6.80
C ARG A 97 34.11 -12.11 6.64
N SER A 98 33.03 -12.83 6.32
CA SER A 98 31.70 -12.24 6.07
C SER A 98 30.99 -11.81 7.36
N ARG A 99 31.28 -12.50 8.46
CA ARG A 99 30.80 -12.23 9.83
C ARG A 99 29.27 -12.13 10.00
N PRO A 100 28.45 -13.05 9.45
CA PRO A 100 27.03 -13.02 9.72
C PRO A 100 26.74 -13.16 11.22
N ASP A 101 25.62 -12.59 11.66
CA ASP A 101 25.07 -12.81 13.00
C ASP A 101 24.09 -13.98 13.01
N ILE A 102 23.39 -14.19 11.89
CA ILE A 102 22.51 -15.32 11.62
C ILE A 102 22.86 -15.83 10.22
N ILE A 103 23.13 -17.12 10.07
CA ILE A 103 23.43 -17.74 8.78
C ILE A 103 22.74 -19.09 8.63
N LEU A 104 22.06 -19.29 7.50
CA LEU A 104 21.58 -20.59 7.06
C LEU A 104 22.65 -21.25 6.18
N LEU A 105 23.03 -22.48 6.52
CA LEU A 105 23.88 -23.32 5.69
C LEU A 105 23.02 -24.40 5.03
N ASN A 106 23.02 -24.42 3.69
CA ASN A 106 22.37 -25.45 2.88
C ASN A 106 23.41 -26.49 2.44
N GLU A 107 22.97 -27.72 2.16
CA GLU A 107 23.85 -28.86 1.87
C GLU A 107 24.86 -29.13 2.99
N PHE A 108 24.38 -29.09 4.23
CA PHE A 108 25.09 -29.61 5.38
C PHE A 108 24.36 -30.88 5.81
N ASP A 109 24.91 -32.06 5.50
CA ASP A 109 24.24 -33.33 5.81
C ASP A 109 23.76 -33.41 7.26
N TYR A 110 22.54 -33.89 7.44
CA TYR A 110 21.97 -34.05 8.77
C TYR A 110 22.68 -35.19 9.51
N ILE A 111 23.37 -34.83 10.58
CA ILE A 111 24.02 -35.77 11.49
C ILE A 111 23.26 -35.71 12.82
N ALA A 112 22.60 -36.81 13.18
CA ALA A 112 21.70 -36.86 14.34
C ALA A 112 22.39 -36.51 15.67
N ASP A 113 23.66 -36.91 15.84
CA ASP A 113 24.48 -36.51 16.98
C ASP A 113 25.20 -35.19 16.65
N PRO A 114 24.77 -34.04 17.22
CA PRO A 114 25.35 -32.75 16.88
C PRO A 114 26.85 -32.65 17.21
N LYS A 115 27.35 -33.46 18.16
CA LYS A 115 28.78 -33.53 18.54
C LYS A 115 29.67 -34.04 17.41
N GLN A 116 29.11 -34.77 16.46
CA GLN A 116 29.83 -35.31 15.30
C GLN A 116 29.62 -34.46 14.04
N GLY A 117 28.66 -33.53 14.06
CA GLY A 117 28.32 -32.64 12.95
C GLY A 117 28.53 -31.17 13.32
N VAL A 118 27.43 -30.45 13.55
CA VAL A 118 27.42 -28.99 13.74
C VAL A 118 28.36 -28.50 14.86
N GLU A 119 28.41 -29.17 16.02
CA GLU A 119 29.29 -28.74 17.12
C GLU A 119 30.77 -28.97 16.81
N LEU A 120 31.07 -30.03 16.05
CA LEU A 120 32.44 -30.28 15.57
C LEU A 120 32.87 -29.22 14.56
N PHE A 121 31.98 -28.83 13.64
CA PHE A 121 32.22 -27.74 12.70
C PHE A 121 32.45 -26.40 13.42
N LEU A 122 31.56 -26.07 14.37
CA LEU A 122 31.68 -24.86 15.20
C LEU A 122 33.01 -24.82 15.93
N LYS A 123 33.40 -25.92 16.60
CA LYS A 123 34.61 -25.98 17.42
C LYS A 123 35.90 -26.01 16.60
N GLU A 124 35.98 -26.91 15.63
CA GLU A 124 37.25 -27.22 14.95
C GLU A 124 37.54 -26.30 13.75
N TYR A 125 36.52 -25.63 13.20
CA TYR A 125 36.68 -24.76 12.03
C TYR A 125 36.30 -23.30 12.31
N LEU A 126 35.08 -23.01 12.78
CA LEU A 126 34.66 -21.62 13.04
C LEU A 126 35.31 -21.02 14.30
N GLY A 127 35.56 -21.86 15.30
CA GLY A 127 36.27 -21.56 16.55
C GLY A 127 37.79 -21.50 16.41
N LYS A 128 38.35 -21.81 15.23
CA LYS A 128 39.78 -21.70 14.92
C LYS A 128 40.04 -20.72 13.80
N SER A 129 41.07 -19.88 13.93
CA SER A 129 41.41 -18.90 12.91
C SER A 129 41.77 -19.59 11.59
N GLN A 130 41.07 -19.23 10.51
CA GLN A 130 41.45 -19.64 9.16
C GLN A 130 42.27 -18.52 8.51
N GLN A 131 43.53 -18.79 8.14
CA GLN A 131 44.40 -17.83 7.45
C GLN A 131 44.49 -16.46 8.15
N GLY A 132 44.59 -16.45 9.49
CA GLY A 132 44.73 -15.24 10.30
C GLY A 132 43.45 -14.43 10.50
N THR A 133 42.29 -14.93 10.05
CA THR A 133 41.00 -14.28 10.28
C THR A 133 40.52 -14.50 11.71
N GLN A 134 39.72 -13.56 12.24
CA GLN A 134 39.17 -13.69 13.58
C GLN A 134 38.15 -14.84 13.63
N THR A 135 38.23 -15.67 14.67
CA THR A 135 37.26 -16.73 14.92
C THR A 135 35.84 -16.18 15.02
N ILE A 136 34.84 -17.01 14.76
CA ILE A 136 33.42 -16.64 14.89
C ILE A 136 32.71 -17.72 15.70
N ASP A 137 31.91 -17.27 16.66
CA ASP A 137 31.17 -18.15 17.56
C ASP A 137 29.67 -18.00 17.33
N TYR A 138 28.97 -19.12 17.36
CA TYR A 138 27.52 -19.22 17.26
C TYR A 138 27.00 -20.10 18.40
N PRO A 139 26.68 -19.50 19.57
CA PRO A 139 26.20 -20.25 20.74
C PRO A 139 24.84 -20.93 20.52
N TYR A 140 24.09 -20.54 19.48
CA TYR A 140 22.79 -21.11 19.17
C TYR A 140 22.78 -21.67 17.75
N TYR A 141 22.20 -22.85 17.59
CA TYR A 141 21.99 -23.47 16.30
C TYR A 141 20.67 -24.23 16.27
N TYR A 142 20.12 -24.39 15.07
CA TYR A 142 18.98 -25.25 14.80
C TYR A 142 19.25 -26.13 13.58
N PHE A 143 18.98 -27.42 13.74
CA PHE A 143 19.10 -28.44 12.71
C PHE A 143 18.01 -29.47 12.98
N ALA A 144 17.43 -30.03 11.94
CA ALA A 144 16.36 -31.01 12.02
C ALA A 144 16.44 -31.95 10.81
N PRO A 145 15.79 -33.13 10.86
CA PRO A 145 15.71 -34.00 9.71
C PRO A 145 15.09 -33.29 8.49
N VAL A 146 15.42 -33.79 7.30
CA VAL A 146 14.93 -33.31 6.00
C VAL A 146 14.33 -34.48 5.21
N ASN A 147 13.55 -34.19 4.18
CA ASN A 147 12.87 -35.19 3.34
C ASN A 147 13.78 -35.91 2.35
N THR A 148 14.96 -35.39 2.09
CA THR A 148 15.91 -35.99 1.16
C THR A 148 16.43 -37.34 1.64
N GLY A 149 16.35 -38.33 0.76
CA GLY A 149 16.72 -39.71 1.03
C GLY A 149 15.80 -40.46 2.00
N LEU A 150 14.67 -39.87 2.42
CA LEU A 150 13.65 -40.60 3.18
C LEU A 150 12.90 -41.56 2.27
N ASN A 151 12.93 -42.84 2.65
CA ASN A 151 12.33 -43.93 1.89
C ASN A 151 10.82 -43.76 1.67
N THR A 152 10.32 -44.16 0.49
CA THR A 152 8.90 -44.33 0.19
C THR A 152 8.61 -45.75 -0.32
N PRO A 153 7.37 -46.26 -0.18
CA PRO A 153 7.03 -47.57 -0.67
C PRO A 153 6.77 -47.62 -2.20
N PHE A 154 7.02 -46.55 -2.96
CA PHE A 154 6.65 -46.42 -4.37
C PHE A 154 7.87 -46.22 -5.29
N ASP A 155 7.65 -46.41 -6.59
CA ASP A 155 8.58 -46.07 -7.69
C ASP A 155 8.14 -44.69 -8.20
N LEU A 156 8.64 -43.62 -7.60
CA LEU A 156 8.16 -42.24 -7.81
C LEU A 156 8.74 -41.61 -9.08
N ASP A 157 9.84 -42.15 -9.60
CA ASP A 157 10.42 -41.71 -10.88
C ASP A 157 10.02 -42.60 -12.06
N ASN A 158 9.18 -43.62 -11.84
CA ASN A 158 8.63 -44.53 -12.83
C ASN A 158 9.70 -45.20 -13.72
N ASN A 159 10.90 -45.44 -13.18
CA ASN A 159 11.99 -46.06 -13.93
C ASN A 159 11.88 -47.61 -14.00
N GLY A 160 10.88 -48.19 -13.32
CA GLY A 160 10.62 -49.62 -13.25
C GLY A 160 11.41 -50.35 -12.16
N LYS A 161 12.13 -49.62 -11.31
CA LYS A 161 12.90 -50.14 -10.18
C LYS A 161 12.62 -49.30 -8.95
N LYS A 162 11.93 -49.92 -7.99
CA LYS A 162 11.80 -49.35 -6.66
C LYS A 162 13.15 -49.35 -5.94
N THR A 163 13.75 -48.18 -5.87
CA THR A 163 14.86 -47.82 -5.00
C THR A 163 14.27 -47.25 -3.70
N ASN A 164 14.85 -47.56 -2.53
CA ASN A 164 14.34 -47.03 -1.26
C ASN A 164 14.94 -45.64 -0.93
N ASN A 165 15.56 -45.00 -1.93
CA ASN A 165 16.30 -43.75 -1.87
C ASN A 165 16.32 -43.10 -3.27
N LEU A 166 17.19 -42.12 -3.54
CA LEU A 166 17.35 -41.50 -4.87
C LEU A 166 16.02 -40.94 -5.40
N GLY A 167 15.64 -41.28 -6.64
CA GLY A 167 14.44 -40.79 -7.30
C GLY A 167 13.13 -41.17 -6.63
N ASP A 168 13.16 -42.20 -5.76
CA ASP A 168 12.01 -42.79 -5.07
C ASP A 168 11.88 -42.34 -3.61
N ALA A 169 12.79 -41.51 -3.13
CA ALA A 169 12.69 -40.90 -1.81
C ALA A 169 11.69 -39.73 -1.81
N GLN A 170 11.23 -39.31 -0.62
CA GLN A 170 10.39 -38.12 -0.45
C GLN A 170 11.02 -36.88 -1.11
N GLY A 171 12.35 -36.75 -1.05
CA GLY A 171 13.15 -35.90 -1.92
C GLY A 171 14.43 -36.63 -2.31
N PHE A 172 15.03 -36.27 -3.45
CA PHE A 172 16.22 -36.96 -3.96
C PHE A 172 17.39 -36.95 -2.94
N GLY A 173 17.91 -38.12 -2.60
CA GLY A 173 19.07 -38.25 -1.71
C GLY A 173 19.54 -39.70 -1.52
N HIS A 174 20.81 -39.88 -1.16
CA HIS A 174 21.41 -41.22 -1.02
C HIS A 174 20.97 -41.93 0.28
N PHE A 175 20.73 -41.16 1.34
CA PHE A 175 20.35 -41.61 2.67
C PHE A 175 19.49 -40.54 3.37
N PRO A 176 18.69 -40.91 4.40
CA PRO A 176 17.95 -39.97 5.23
C PRO A 176 18.82 -38.83 5.78
N GLY A 177 18.55 -37.59 5.36
CA GLY A 177 19.28 -36.43 5.85
C GLY A 177 20.35 -35.88 4.91
N HIS A 178 20.56 -36.51 3.75
CA HIS A 178 21.47 -36.02 2.71
C HIS A 178 21.05 -34.61 2.23
N PHE A 179 21.99 -33.72 1.91
CA PHE A 179 21.71 -32.32 1.54
C PHE A 179 20.93 -31.53 2.62
N GLY A 180 21.20 -31.84 3.88
CA GLY A 180 20.56 -31.20 5.03
C GLY A 180 20.81 -29.70 5.15
N MET A 181 20.30 -29.12 6.24
CA MET A 181 20.35 -27.69 6.49
C MET A 181 20.69 -27.43 7.96
N VAL A 182 21.35 -26.31 8.25
CA VAL A 182 21.59 -25.85 9.62
C VAL A 182 21.54 -24.33 9.72
N LEU A 183 20.82 -23.81 10.71
CA LEU A 183 20.83 -22.40 11.07
C LEU A 183 21.81 -22.17 12.22
N LEU A 184 22.74 -21.23 12.05
CA LEU A 184 23.65 -20.76 13.10
C LEU A 184 23.29 -19.33 13.49
N SER A 185 23.28 -19.03 14.79
CA SER A 185 22.87 -17.73 15.32
C SER A 185 23.70 -17.30 16.53
N LYS A 186 24.10 -16.03 16.54
CA LYS A 186 24.67 -15.36 17.73
C LYS A 186 23.61 -15.02 18.77
N TYR A 187 22.34 -15.04 18.37
CA TYR A 187 21.19 -14.68 19.18
C TYR A 187 20.36 -15.92 19.56
N PRO A 188 19.71 -15.93 20.74
CA PRO A 188 18.88 -17.05 21.18
C PRO A 188 17.80 -17.43 20.17
N ILE A 189 17.59 -18.73 19.99
CA ILE A 189 16.50 -19.29 19.19
C ILE A 189 15.35 -19.69 20.13
N GLU A 190 14.14 -19.22 19.85
CA GLU A 190 12.94 -19.52 20.63
C GLU A 190 12.41 -20.92 20.27
N LYS A 191 13.08 -21.96 20.77
CA LYS A 191 12.87 -23.36 20.35
C LYS A 191 11.41 -23.84 20.41
N GLN A 192 10.63 -23.37 21.39
CA GLN A 192 9.24 -23.77 21.58
C GLN A 192 8.27 -23.13 20.55
N ALA A 193 8.71 -22.10 19.82
CA ALA A 193 7.93 -21.39 18.83
C ALA A 193 8.37 -21.70 17.39
N ILE A 194 9.32 -22.64 17.21
CA ILE A 194 9.73 -23.09 15.89
C ILE A 194 8.60 -23.88 15.25
N ARG A 195 8.34 -23.59 13.97
CA ARG A 195 7.43 -24.38 13.16
C ARG A 195 8.22 -25.05 12.05
N THR A 196 8.01 -26.35 11.88
CA THR A 196 8.56 -27.12 10.76
C THR A 196 7.43 -27.61 9.87
N PHE A 197 7.68 -27.66 8.57
CA PHE A 197 6.71 -28.09 7.57
C PHE A 197 7.28 -29.26 6.76
N GLN A 198 7.98 -30.18 7.43
CA GLN A 198 8.59 -31.32 6.78
C GLN A 198 7.50 -32.26 6.25
N ASN A 199 6.43 -32.49 7.01
CA ASN A 199 5.38 -33.46 6.72
C ASN A 199 4.21 -32.88 5.90
N PHE A 200 4.22 -31.57 5.59
CA PHE A 200 3.18 -30.93 4.82
C PHE A 200 3.06 -31.57 3.42
N LEU A 201 1.87 -32.07 3.06
CA LEU A 201 1.65 -32.81 1.82
C LEU A 201 1.47 -31.88 0.61
N TRP A 202 2.06 -32.24 -0.53
CA TRP A 202 1.98 -31.42 -1.75
C TRP A 202 0.53 -31.26 -2.24
N LYS A 203 -0.24 -32.35 -2.22
CA LYS A 203 -1.66 -32.34 -2.60
C LYS A 203 -2.56 -31.44 -1.74
N ASP A 204 -2.13 -31.08 -0.52
CA ASP A 204 -2.93 -30.25 0.39
C ASP A 204 -2.77 -28.75 0.08
N MET A 205 -1.85 -28.41 -0.82
CA MET A 205 -1.70 -27.06 -1.34
C MET A 205 -2.80 -26.78 -2.40
N PRO A 206 -3.61 -25.71 -2.23
CA PRO A 206 -4.65 -25.36 -3.18
C PRO A 206 -4.07 -25.08 -4.57
N ASN A 207 -4.61 -25.72 -5.59
CA ASN A 207 -4.12 -25.62 -6.98
C ASN A 207 -2.62 -25.93 -7.08
N ALA A 208 -2.14 -26.96 -6.38
CA ALA A 208 -0.79 -27.49 -6.54
C ALA A 208 -0.55 -27.87 -8.01
N ILE A 209 0.66 -27.61 -8.51
CA ILE A 209 1.10 -27.99 -9.85
C ILE A 209 1.55 -29.46 -9.79
N MET A 210 0.60 -30.39 -9.66
CA MET A 210 0.93 -31.82 -9.69
C MET A 210 1.37 -32.22 -11.10
N PRO A 211 2.52 -32.91 -11.28
CA PRO A 211 3.04 -33.30 -12.59
C PRO A 211 2.13 -34.28 -13.34
N ILE A 212 2.14 -34.18 -14.67
CA ILE A 212 1.38 -35.02 -15.60
C ILE A 212 2.38 -35.71 -16.52
N ASP A 213 2.15 -36.99 -16.82
CA ASP A 213 2.91 -37.68 -17.85
C ASP A 213 2.49 -37.15 -19.23
N PRO A 214 3.39 -36.50 -20.00
CA PRO A 214 3.05 -35.89 -21.27
C PRO A 214 2.71 -36.91 -22.37
N SER A 215 3.03 -38.19 -22.18
CA SER A 215 2.74 -39.24 -23.15
C SER A 215 1.32 -39.80 -23.02
N THR A 216 0.81 -39.86 -21.80
CA THR A 216 -0.53 -40.42 -21.48
C THR A 216 -1.55 -39.34 -21.13
N ASN A 217 -1.09 -38.15 -20.76
CA ASN A 217 -1.89 -37.06 -20.21
C ASN A 217 -2.61 -37.42 -18.90
N GLU A 218 -2.08 -38.41 -18.18
CA GLU A 218 -2.55 -38.84 -16.86
C GLU A 218 -1.62 -38.30 -15.74
N PRO A 219 -2.10 -38.20 -14.48
CA PRO A 219 -1.26 -37.79 -13.36
C PRO A 219 0.00 -38.65 -13.25
N TRP A 220 1.17 -38.02 -13.11
CA TRP A 220 2.44 -38.74 -12.93
C TRP A 220 2.44 -39.59 -11.66
N TYR A 221 1.93 -39.01 -10.57
CA TYR A 221 1.75 -39.69 -9.30
C TYR A 221 0.32 -40.23 -9.20
N ASN A 222 0.17 -41.52 -8.95
CA ASN A 222 -1.13 -42.11 -8.73
C ASN A 222 -1.74 -41.67 -7.39
N SER A 223 -3.00 -42.05 -7.15
CA SER A 223 -3.74 -41.62 -5.96
C SER A 223 -3.13 -42.09 -4.64
N GLN A 224 -2.30 -43.14 -4.59
CA GLN A 224 -1.64 -43.59 -3.36
C GLN A 224 -0.35 -42.80 -3.11
N GLU A 225 0.43 -42.57 -4.15
CA GLU A 225 1.67 -41.77 -4.10
C GLU A 225 1.38 -40.33 -3.70
N ALA A 226 0.38 -39.71 -4.33
CA ALA A 226 -0.04 -38.34 -4.02
C ALA A 226 -0.49 -38.16 -2.56
N GLN A 227 -0.91 -39.23 -1.87
CA GLN A 227 -1.33 -39.14 -0.46
C GLN A 227 -0.16 -39.06 0.52
N ILE A 228 1.04 -39.45 0.11
CA ILE A 228 2.21 -39.45 0.99
C ILE A 228 3.28 -38.44 0.58
N LEU A 229 3.20 -37.89 -0.63
CA LEU A 229 4.24 -37.03 -1.17
C LEU A 229 4.22 -35.67 -0.47
N ARG A 230 5.31 -35.36 0.23
CA ARG A 230 5.49 -34.10 0.95
C ARG A 230 5.84 -32.98 -0.02
N LEU A 231 5.42 -31.74 0.24
CA LEU A 231 5.78 -30.60 -0.59
C LEU A 231 7.28 -30.33 -0.53
N SER A 232 7.81 -30.16 0.68
CA SER A 232 9.22 -29.85 0.91
C SER A 232 10.12 -31.00 0.43
N SER A 233 11.09 -30.72 -0.43
CA SER A 233 12.09 -31.67 -0.91
C SER A 233 13.16 -31.90 0.15
N LYS A 234 13.61 -30.82 0.81
CA LYS A 234 14.42 -30.87 2.04
C LYS A 234 13.54 -30.54 3.24
N SER A 235 13.30 -29.24 3.51
CA SER A 235 12.36 -28.78 4.54
C SER A 235 12.03 -27.30 4.35
N HIS A 236 10.94 -26.86 4.99
CA HIS A 236 10.64 -25.47 5.29
C HIS A 236 10.62 -25.30 6.82
N TRP A 237 11.26 -24.25 7.33
CA TRP A 237 11.29 -23.92 8.76
C TRP A 237 10.96 -22.45 8.99
N ASP A 238 10.11 -22.16 9.98
CA ASP A 238 9.96 -20.85 10.58
C ASP A 238 10.63 -20.86 11.96
N ILE A 239 11.78 -20.20 12.07
CA ILE A 239 12.64 -20.23 13.25
C ILE A 239 12.68 -18.83 13.88
N PRO A 240 12.00 -18.58 15.01
CA PRO A 240 12.04 -17.28 15.67
C PRO A 240 13.36 -17.10 16.43
N VAL A 241 14.09 -16.03 16.09
CA VAL A 241 15.37 -15.65 16.72
C VAL A 241 15.17 -14.35 17.50
N ASN A 242 15.61 -14.35 18.76
CA ASN A 242 15.46 -13.22 19.68
C ASN A 242 16.67 -12.28 19.62
N VAL A 243 16.57 -11.25 18.78
CA VAL A 243 17.60 -10.23 18.61
C VAL A 243 17.35 -9.09 19.60
N GLN A 244 17.97 -9.19 20.78
CA GLN A 244 17.89 -8.17 21.84
C GLN A 244 16.44 -7.77 22.21
N GLY A 245 15.57 -8.75 22.40
CA GLY A 245 14.14 -8.55 22.74
C GLY A 245 13.23 -8.34 21.52
N LYS A 246 13.76 -8.36 20.30
CA LYS A 246 12.99 -8.27 19.05
C LYS A 246 13.04 -9.62 18.33
N ILE A 247 11.87 -10.24 18.14
CA ILE A 247 11.77 -11.48 17.38
C ILE A 247 11.95 -11.20 15.88
N VAL A 248 12.85 -11.97 15.26
CA VAL A 248 13.07 -12.08 13.81
C VAL A 248 12.82 -13.53 13.41
N HIS A 249 11.83 -13.75 12.56
CA HIS A 249 11.53 -15.06 12.00
C HIS A 249 12.48 -15.37 10.84
N ILE A 250 13.21 -16.47 10.93
CA ILE A 250 14.01 -16.99 9.83
C ILE A 250 13.17 -18.03 9.09
N LEU A 251 12.74 -17.68 7.88
CA LEU A 251 11.95 -18.55 7.01
C LEU A 251 12.92 -19.28 6.08
N ALA A 252 13.38 -20.45 6.50
CA ALA A 252 14.44 -21.20 5.84
C ALA A 252 13.89 -22.32 4.95
N SER A 253 14.30 -22.37 3.69
CA SER A 253 13.98 -23.49 2.79
C SER A 253 15.16 -23.89 1.91
N HIS A 254 15.04 -25.08 1.32
CA HIS A 254 15.92 -25.57 0.25
C HIS A 254 15.08 -26.37 -0.76
N PRO A 255 14.39 -25.69 -1.70
CA PRO A 255 13.63 -26.34 -2.76
C PRO A 255 14.48 -27.23 -3.67
N THR A 256 13.84 -28.16 -4.37
CA THR A 256 14.51 -29.02 -5.36
C THR A 256 15.06 -28.22 -6.55
N PRO A 257 16.21 -28.59 -7.15
CA PRO A 257 16.65 -28.01 -8.42
C PRO A 257 15.69 -28.37 -9.57
N PRO A 258 15.29 -27.43 -10.44
CA PRO A 258 14.13 -27.59 -11.33
C PRO A 258 14.36 -28.36 -12.64
N VAL A 259 15.54 -28.97 -12.88
CA VAL A 259 15.94 -29.44 -14.23
C VAL A 259 16.40 -30.90 -14.33
N PHE A 260 16.53 -31.63 -13.23
CA PHE A 260 17.09 -33.00 -13.22
C PHE A 260 16.02 -34.09 -13.35
N ASP A 261 15.15 -33.95 -14.35
CA ASP A 261 13.99 -34.80 -14.63
C ASP A 261 13.53 -34.69 -16.09
N GLY A 262 12.46 -35.40 -16.46
CA GLY A 262 11.99 -35.49 -17.83
C GLY A 262 10.97 -34.42 -18.21
N LYS A 263 10.26 -34.66 -19.32
CA LYS A 263 9.27 -33.72 -19.89
C LYS A 263 8.05 -33.51 -18.98
N GLU A 264 7.84 -34.39 -18.02
CA GLU A 264 6.82 -34.28 -16.97
C GLU A 264 7.06 -33.10 -16.01
N ASP A 265 8.30 -32.59 -15.94
CA ASP A 265 8.70 -31.42 -15.14
C ASP A 265 8.28 -31.49 -13.66
N ARG A 266 8.56 -32.63 -13.01
CA ARG A 266 8.33 -32.88 -11.58
C ARG A 266 9.04 -31.88 -10.70
N ASN A 267 10.32 -31.66 -10.97
CA ASN A 267 11.17 -30.79 -10.20
C ASN A 267 10.82 -29.32 -10.42
N GLY A 268 10.57 -28.88 -11.65
CA GLY A 268 10.17 -27.49 -11.89
C GLY A 268 8.81 -27.18 -11.28
N ALA A 269 7.87 -28.11 -11.33
CA ALA A 269 6.57 -27.97 -10.68
C ALA A 269 6.67 -27.96 -9.15
N ARG A 270 7.48 -28.85 -8.56
CA ARG A 270 7.69 -28.89 -7.11
C ARG A 270 8.45 -27.68 -6.60
N ASN A 271 9.55 -27.30 -7.26
CA ASN A 271 10.32 -26.09 -6.93
C ASN A 271 9.44 -24.84 -6.91
N HIS A 272 8.57 -24.69 -7.92
CA HIS A 272 7.59 -23.61 -7.95
C HIS A 272 6.71 -23.57 -6.70
N ASP A 273 6.10 -24.70 -6.34
CA ASP A 273 5.17 -24.76 -5.21
C ASP A 273 5.88 -24.66 -3.85
N GLU A 274 7.12 -25.15 -3.75
CA GLU A 274 7.99 -24.92 -2.59
C GLU A 274 8.28 -23.42 -2.41
N ILE A 275 8.56 -22.66 -3.48
CA ILE A 275 8.77 -21.21 -3.38
C ILE A 275 7.45 -20.48 -3.08
N ARG A 276 6.35 -20.88 -3.76
CA ARG A 276 5.02 -20.32 -3.54
C ARG A 276 4.53 -20.56 -2.11
N PHE A 277 4.94 -21.63 -1.44
CA PHE A 277 4.65 -21.87 -0.04
C PHE A 277 4.98 -20.64 0.81
N TRP A 278 6.16 -20.02 0.63
CA TRP A 278 6.52 -18.81 1.38
C TRP A 278 5.65 -17.62 1.01
N GLN A 279 5.30 -17.45 -0.26
CA GLN A 279 4.39 -16.38 -0.68
C GLN A 279 3.03 -16.52 0.03
N ASP A 280 2.47 -17.72 0.07
CA ASP A 280 1.18 -17.98 0.73
C ASP A 280 1.31 -17.88 2.26
N TYR A 281 2.44 -18.32 2.84
CA TYR A 281 2.72 -18.24 4.29
C TYR A 281 2.83 -16.81 4.81
N ILE A 282 3.45 -15.89 4.05
CA ILE A 282 3.62 -14.48 4.46
C ILE A 282 2.41 -13.61 4.12
N THR A 283 1.56 -14.03 3.18
CA THR A 283 0.41 -13.21 2.74
C THR A 283 -0.78 -13.41 3.67
N PRO A 284 -1.39 -12.34 4.21
CA PRO A 284 -2.58 -12.43 5.06
C PRO A 284 -3.67 -13.31 4.43
N ASN A 285 -4.24 -14.21 5.22
CA ASN A 285 -5.33 -15.12 4.86
C ASN A 285 -5.03 -16.17 3.76
N LYS A 286 -3.87 -16.13 3.08
CA LYS A 286 -3.51 -17.16 2.07
C LYS A 286 -2.94 -18.43 2.70
N GLY A 287 -2.18 -18.31 3.78
CA GLY A 287 -1.57 -19.45 4.50
C GLY A 287 -2.52 -20.28 5.36
N ASN A 288 -3.84 -20.09 5.28
CA ASN A 288 -4.82 -20.79 6.14
C ASN A 288 -4.84 -22.31 5.95
N TYR A 289 -4.40 -22.79 4.79
CA TYR A 289 -4.31 -24.22 4.49
C TYR A 289 -3.01 -24.85 5.04
N ILE A 290 -2.00 -24.03 5.34
CA ILE A 290 -0.68 -24.48 5.80
C ILE A 290 -0.80 -24.95 7.23
N TYR A 291 -0.38 -26.19 7.50
CA TYR A 291 -0.21 -26.76 8.83
C TYR A 291 1.25 -27.14 9.04
N ASP A 292 1.78 -26.90 10.23
CA ASP A 292 3.09 -27.40 10.62
C ASP A 292 3.03 -28.87 11.06
N ASP A 293 4.19 -29.43 11.40
CA ASP A 293 4.33 -30.83 11.80
C ASP A 293 3.63 -31.16 13.13
N GLU A 294 3.21 -30.16 13.90
CA GLU A 294 2.36 -30.30 15.10
C GLU A 294 0.87 -30.11 14.79
N GLY A 295 0.52 -29.83 13.53
CA GLY A 295 -0.85 -29.63 13.06
C GLY A 295 -1.41 -28.22 13.27
N ILE A 296 -0.60 -27.26 13.73
CA ILE A 296 -1.02 -25.87 13.92
C ILE A 296 -1.14 -25.20 12.55
N LYS A 297 -2.34 -24.68 12.27
CA LYS A 297 -2.68 -24.05 10.99
C LYS A 297 -2.42 -22.55 10.97
N GLY A 298 -2.16 -22.02 9.77
CA GLY A 298 -2.08 -20.60 9.47
C GLY A 298 -0.70 -20.12 9.07
N GLY A 299 -0.67 -18.94 8.44
CA GLY A 299 0.54 -18.24 8.05
C GLY A 299 1.23 -17.50 9.20
N ILE A 300 2.27 -16.73 8.86
CA ILE A 300 2.93 -15.86 9.83
C ILE A 300 2.00 -14.71 10.25
N LYS A 301 2.15 -14.21 11.48
CA LYS A 301 1.37 -13.05 11.95
C LYS A 301 1.71 -11.80 11.13
N ILE A 302 0.70 -11.00 10.83
CA ILE A 302 0.85 -9.68 10.20
C ILE A 302 1.85 -8.83 11.01
N GLU A 303 2.66 -8.03 10.32
CA GLU A 303 3.78 -7.26 10.87
C GLU A 303 4.94 -8.07 11.47
N SER A 304 5.02 -9.39 11.30
CA SER A 304 6.20 -10.13 11.77
C SER A 304 7.45 -9.69 11.00
N ARG A 305 8.56 -9.48 11.73
CA ARG A 305 9.87 -9.34 11.09
C ARG A 305 10.28 -10.71 10.62
N PHE A 306 10.50 -10.87 9.33
CA PHE A 306 10.99 -12.13 8.80
C PHE A 306 12.12 -11.90 7.79
N VAL A 307 12.95 -12.92 7.60
CA VAL A 307 13.91 -12.99 6.50
C VAL A 307 13.76 -14.37 5.87
N ILE A 308 13.39 -14.41 4.59
CA ILE A 308 13.39 -15.66 3.82
C ILE A 308 14.83 -15.93 3.40
N LEU A 309 15.32 -17.12 3.76
CA LEU A 309 16.68 -17.58 3.54
C LEU A 309 16.69 -18.92 2.80
N GLY A 310 17.66 -19.06 1.90
CA GLY A 310 18.02 -20.36 1.35
C GLY A 310 18.41 -20.32 -0.11
N ASP A 311 18.95 -21.44 -0.55
CA ASP A 311 19.04 -21.81 -1.95
C ASP A 311 17.64 -22.17 -2.45
N GLN A 312 17.02 -21.25 -3.21
CA GLN A 312 15.69 -21.42 -3.80
C GLN A 312 15.76 -22.12 -5.17
N ASN A 313 16.96 -22.35 -5.72
CA ASN A 313 17.18 -22.99 -7.02
C ASN A 313 16.41 -22.36 -8.21
N ALA A 314 15.98 -21.10 -8.08
CA ALA A 314 15.19 -20.41 -9.08
C ALA A 314 15.61 -18.95 -9.24
N SER A 315 15.68 -18.49 -10.49
CA SER A 315 15.86 -17.09 -10.85
C SER A 315 14.68 -16.59 -11.66
N LYS A 316 14.25 -15.35 -11.42
CA LYS A 316 13.19 -14.71 -12.23
C LYS A 316 13.67 -14.38 -13.65
N ASP A 317 14.98 -14.30 -13.85
CA ASP A 317 15.59 -13.80 -15.08
C ASP A 317 16.11 -14.95 -15.95
N GLU A 318 16.75 -15.95 -15.33
CA GLU A 318 17.57 -16.97 -15.97
C GLU A 318 17.24 -18.39 -15.46
N GLY A 319 17.75 -19.42 -16.14
CA GLY A 319 17.56 -20.82 -15.74
C GLY A 319 16.25 -21.45 -16.23
N GLY A 320 16.07 -22.73 -15.93
CA GLY A 320 14.94 -23.57 -16.36
C GLY A 320 13.76 -23.63 -15.39
N ALA A 321 13.79 -22.89 -14.29
CA ALA A 321 12.71 -22.87 -13.31
C ALA A 321 11.41 -22.28 -13.91
N ARG A 322 10.26 -22.69 -13.36
CA ARG A 322 8.98 -21.98 -13.54
C ARG A 322 9.05 -20.64 -12.82
N LYS A 323 9.33 -19.58 -13.59
CA LYS A 323 9.75 -18.26 -13.08
C LYS A 323 8.70 -17.56 -12.23
N GLU A 324 7.43 -17.91 -12.39
CA GLU A 324 6.30 -17.26 -11.72
C GLU A 324 6.41 -17.36 -10.20
N GLY A 325 6.87 -18.50 -9.67
CA GLY A 325 7.00 -18.72 -8.22
C GLY A 325 7.92 -17.69 -7.57
N ILE A 326 9.16 -17.62 -8.04
CA ILE A 326 10.16 -16.68 -7.52
C ILE A 326 9.86 -15.22 -7.89
N ALA A 327 9.30 -14.96 -9.08
CA ALA A 327 8.93 -13.61 -9.49
C ALA A 327 7.82 -13.04 -8.60
N ASN A 328 6.79 -13.84 -8.26
CA ASN A 328 5.72 -13.42 -7.36
C ASN A 328 6.24 -13.17 -5.94
N LEU A 329 7.14 -14.01 -5.44
CA LEU A 329 7.75 -13.81 -4.13
C LEU A 329 8.56 -12.51 -4.06
N LEU A 330 9.36 -12.21 -5.09
CA LEU A 330 10.16 -10.98 -5.17
C LEU A 330 9.32 -9.72 -5.38
N ALA A 331 8.16 -9.84 -6.05
CA ALA A 331 7.23 -8.73 -6.29
C ALA A 331 6.27 -8.50 -5.12
N SER A 332 6.30 -9.34 -4.08
CA SER A 332 5.42 -9.22 -2.92
C SER A 332 5.62 -7.87 -2.22
N PRO A 333 4.53 -7.14 -1.90
CA PRO A 333 4.64 -5.88 -1.16
C PRO A 333 5.13 -6.09 0.28
N LEU A 334 5.20 -7.34 0.76
CA LEU A 334 5.64 -7.68 2.11
C LEU A 334 7.15 -7.96 2.19
N THR A 335 7.80 -8.20 1.06
CA THR A 335 9.25 -8.46 0.97
C THR A 335 9.99 -7.23 0.46
N ASN A 336 11.19 -7.00 0.97
CA ASN A 336 12.08 -5.94 0.49
C ASN A 336 13.14 -6.52 -0.45
N ASN A 337 12.96 -6.29 -1.75
CA ASN A 337 13.93 -6.57 -2.81
C ASN A 337 14.31 -5.28 -3.57
N ASP A 338 14.30 -4.12 -2.90
CA ASP A 338 14.57 -2.82 -3.52
C ASP A 338 16.01 -2.71 -4.01
N ILE A 339 16.93 -3.43 -3.35
CA ILE A 339 18.33 -3.56 -3.75
C ILE A 339 18.59 -5.04 -4.00
N THR A 340 18.96 -5.41 -5.22
CA THR A 340 19.33 -6.79 -5.54
C THR A 340 20.80 -7.03 -5.17
N PRO A 341 21.15 -8.10 -4.41
CA PRO A 341 22.54 -8.41 -4.09
C PRO A 341 23.39 -8.50 -5.35
N ALA A 342 24.59 -7.92 -5.31
CA ALA A 342 25.50 -7.93 -6.43
C ALA A 342 26.96 -8.14 -6.02
N SER A 343 27.80 -8.54 -6.97
CA SER A 343 29.25 -8.64 -6.81
C SER A 343 30.00 -8.42 -8.12
N ILE A 344 31.25 -7.95 -8.02
CA ILE A 344 32.13 -7.79 -9.17
C ILE A 344 32.55 -9.18 -9.71
N GLY A 345 32.79 -10.15 -8.82
CA GLY A 345 33.08 -11.52 -9.24
C GLY A 345 31.95 -12.16 -10.06
N GLY A 346 30.69 -11.95 -9.66
CA GLY A 346 29.52 -12.37 -10.44
C GLY A 346 29.42 -11.65 -11.79
N MET A 347 29.63 -10.32 -11.81
CA MET A 347 29.62 -9.53 -13.05
C MET A 347 30.59 -10.07 -14.11
N ASN A 348 31.75 -10.56 -13.66
CA ASN A 348 32.79 -11.12 -14.52
C ASN A 348 32.65 -12.63 -14.76
N ASN A 349 31.61 -13.29 -14.23
CA ASN A 349 31.39 -14.72 -14.36
C ASN A 349 30.76 -15.11 -15.71
N SER A 350 29.97 -14.22 -16.32
CA SER A 350 29.33 -14.46 -17.62
C SER A 350 28.98 -13.16 -18.33
N ASP A 351 28.71 -13.24 -19.63
CA ASP A 351 28.26 -12.11 -20.47
C ASP A 351 26.76 -11.76 -20.30
N SER A 352 26.07 -12.39 -19.35
CA SER A 352 24.66 -12.11 -19.09
C SER A 352 24.47 -10.68 -18.54
N LEU A 353 23.38 -10.02 -18.94
CA LEU A 353 22.98 -8.72 -18.37
C LEU A 353 22.67 -8.78 -16.87
N PHE A 354 22.46 -9.98 -16.33
CA PHE A 354 22.13 -10.23 -14.92
C PHE A 354 23.34 -10.75 -14.11
N SER A 355 24.52 -10.84 -14.72
CA SER A 355 25.70 -11.50 -14.14
C SER A 355 26.12 -10.92 -12.79
N ALA A 356 25.97 -9.61 -12.62
CA ALA A 356 26.25 -8.94 -11.36
C ALA A 356 25.47 -9.53 -10.17
N ASN A 357 24.28 -10.09 -10.41
CA ASN A 357 23.38 -10.66 -9.41
C ASN A 357 23.48 -12.19 -9.27
N HIS A 358 24.41 -12.82 -9.98
CA HIS A 358 24.63 -14.26 -9.86
C HIS A 358 25.11 -14.62 -8.45
N THR A 359 24.55 -15.71 -7.92
CA THR A 359 24.90 -16.30 -6.62
C THR A 359 25.46 -17.71 -6.76
N ALA A 360 25.47 -18.26 -7.97
CA ALA A 360 26.05 -19.57 -8.26
C ALA A 360 26.95 -19.53 -9.51
N GLY A 361 27.98 -20.37 -9.52
CA GLY A 361 29.05 -20.41 -10.53
C GLY A 361 28.57 -20.72 -11.94
N TRP A 362 27.45 -21.43 -12.09
CA TRP A 362 26.81 -21.70 -13.39
C TRP A 362 25.99 -20.53 -13.94
N GLY A 363 25.93 -19.40 -13.22
CA GLY A 363 25.37 -18.16 -13.74
C GLY A 363 23.87 -18.01 -13.53
N MET A 364 23.43 -18.00 -12.27
CA MET A 364 22.08 -17.56 -11.90
C MET A 364 22.04 -17.00 -10.48
N ARG A 365 20.95 -16.31 -10.13
CA ARG A 365 20.58 -15.97 -8.74
C ARG A 365 19.73 -17.10 -8.15
N ALA A 366 20.38 -18.09 -7.53
CA ALA A 366 19.72 -19.22 -6.89
C ALA A 366 19.46 -18.98 -5.39
N ASP A 367 20.29 -18.17 -4.74
CA ASP A 367 20.34 -17.99 -3.29
C ASP A 367 19.76 -16.64 -2.87
N TYR A 368 18.95 -16.63 -1.80
CA TYR A 368 18.20 -15.45 -1.38
C TYR A 368 18.37 -15.14 0.10
N VAL A 369 18.56 -13.85 0.36
CA VAL A 369 18.34 -13.21 1.67
C VAL A 369 17.30 -12.12 1.45
N LEU A 370 16.05 -12.43 1.77
CA LEU A 370 14.90 -11.59 1.44
C LEU A 370 14.18 -11.13 2.72
N PRO A 371 14.53 -9.95 3.26
CA PRO A 371 13.90 -9.43 4.47
C PRO A 371 12.48 -8.93 4.23
N SER A 372 11.65 -8.92 5.27
CA SER A 372 10.35 -8.27 5.26
C SER A 372 10.49 -6.75 5.14
N ARG A 373 9.51 -6.08 4.51
CA ARG A 373 9.41 -4.61 4.57
C ARG A 373 9.14 -4.12 5.99
N SER A 374 8.27 -4.83 6.72
CA SER A 374 7.94 -4.46 8.09
C SER A 374 9.11 -4.74 9.04
N GLY A 375 9.51 -3.72 9.79
CA GLY A 375 10.44 -3.82 10.91
C GLY A 375 11.92 -3.97 10.54
N PHE A 376 12.28 -3.76 9.27
CA PHE A 376 13.67 -3.66 8.81
C PHE A 376 13.91 -2.44 7.93
N LYS A 377 15.14 -1.92 8.01
CA LYS A 377 15.75 -1.09 6.97
C LYS A 377 16.93 -1.85 6.39
N LEU A 378 16.86 -2.18 5.11
CA LEU A 378 17.98 -2.79 4.37
C LEU A 378 19.06 -1.73 4.18
N GLN A 379 20.23 -1.93 4.81
CA GLN A 379 21.34 -0.99 4.74
C GLN A 379 22.27 -1.32 3.58
N LYS A 380 22.66 -2.59 3.48
CA LYS A 380 23.56 -3.13 2.44
C LYS A 380 23.23 -4.59 2.18
N ASN A 381 23.58 -5.08 1.02
CA ASN A 381 23.62 -6.51 0.72
C ASN A 381 24.70 -6.81 -0.31
N GLY A 382 24.97 -8.09 -0.54
CA GLY A 382 25.95 -8.50 -1.53
C GLY A 382 26.14 -10.00 -1.60
N VAL A 383 27.04 -10.39 -2.50
CA VAL A 383 27.48 -11.77 -2.69
C VAL A 383 28.98 -11.83 -2.39
N PHE A 384 29.43 -12.80 -1.59
CA PHE A 384 30.86 -13.08 -1.42
C PHE A 384 31.39 -13.72 -2.70
N TRP A 385 31.77 -12.87 -3.66
CA TRP A 385 32.39 -13.29 -4.92
C TRP A 385 33.55 -12.35 -5.25
N PRO A 386 34.75 -12.64 -4.72
CA PRO A 386 35.94 -11.86 -5.04
C PRO A 386 36.30 -11.98 -6.53
N GLU A 387 36.96 -10.96 -7.06
CA GLU A 387 37.53 -10.99 -8.42
C GLU A 387 38.64 -12.02 -8.56
N LYS A 388 38.88 -12.52 -9.78
CA LYS A 388 39.95 -13.49 -10.08
C LYS A 388 41.35 -13.06 -9.63
N THR A 389 41.61 -11.76 -9.62
CA THR A 389 42.89 -11.16 -9.18
C THR A 389 43.02 -11.08 -7.66
N SER A 390 41.93 -11.26 -6.91
CA SER A 390 41.94 -11.25 -5.46
C SER A 390 42.60 -12.50 -4.90
N PRO A 391 43.43 -12.39 -3.84
CA PRO A 391 43.96 -13.58 -3.15
C PRO A 391 42.86 -14.43 -2.51
N LEU A 392 41.63 -13.92 -2.39
CA LEU A 392 40.46 -14.64 -1.89
C LEU A 392 39.75 -15.47 -2.97
N TYR A 393 40.07 -15.30 -4.25
CA TYR A 393 39.43 -16.07 -5.33
C TYR A 393 39.64 -17.58 -5.18
N ARG A 394 40.78 -18.01 -4.64
CA ARG A 394 41.07 -19.41 -4.30
C ARG A 394 39.99 -20.07 -3.44
N LEU A 395 39.21 -19.28 -2.69
CA LEU A 395 38.15 -19.80 -1.83
C LEU A 395 36.95 -20.27 -2.65
N ILE A 396 36.73 -19.73 -3.85
CA ILE A 396 35.52 -19.96 -4.66
C ILE A 396 35.83 -20.48 -6.08
N ASP A 397 37.09 -20.82 -6.35
CA ASP A 397 37.58 -21.19 -7.69
C ASP A 397 36.87 -22.43 -8.27
N THR A 398 36.60 -23.43 -7.42
CA THR A 398 35.91 -24.67 -7.80
C THR A 398 34.90 -25.09 -6.74
N ARG A 399 33.95 -25.98 -7.07
CA ARG A 399 33.05 -26.61 -6.09
C ARG A 399 33.82 -27.25 -4.93
N SER A 400 34.91 -27.95 -5.23
CA SER A 400 35.80 -28.55 -4.23
C SER A 400 36.60 -27.55 -3.40
N ALA A 401 36.72 -26.29 -3.83
CA ALA A 401 37.38 -25.25 -3.04
C ALA A 401 36.48 -24.77 -1.89
N SER A 402 35.19 -24.57 -2.14
CA SER A 402 34.18 -24.34 -1.09
C SER A 402 32.83 -24.87 -1.55
N SER A 403 32.24 -24.24 -2.56
CA SER A 403 30.95 -24.56 -3.13
C SER A 403 30.86 -23.98 -4.55
N ASP A 404 29.98 -24.52 -5.35
CA ASP A 404 29.53 -23.93 -6.62
C ASP A 404 28.53 -22.78 -6.41
N HIS A 405 27.95 -22.65 -5.21
CA HIS A 405 27.21 -21.47 -4.75
C HIS A 405 28.12 -20.44 -4.05
N ARG A 406 27.55 -19.26 -3.74
CA ARG A 406 28.23 -18.15 -3.06
C ARG A 406 27.41 -17.67 -1.87
N LEU A 407 28.10 -17.25 -0.81
CA LEU A 407 27.45 -16.67 0.35
C LEU A 407 26.75 -15.36 -0.03
N VAL A 408 25.44 -15.28 0.21
CA VAL A 408 24.63 -14.07 0.03
C VAL A 408 24.31 -13.49 1.40
N TRP A 409 24.42 -12.18 1.56
CA TRP A 409 24.22 -11.51 2.85
C TRP A 409 23.47 -10.19 2.73
N ALA A 410 22.83 -9.78 3.82
CA ALA A 410 22.21 -8.46 4.00
C ALA A 410 22.49 -7.90 5.40
N ASP A 411 22.85 -6.62 5.46
CA ASP A 411 22.91 -5.81 6.68
C ASP A 411 21.55 -5.14 6.90
N LEU A 412 20.91 -5.44 8.02
CA LEU A 412 19.57 -5.01 8.36
C LEU A 412 19.61 -4.22 9.67
N ALA A 413 19.06 -3.00 9.65
CA ALA A 413 18.71 -2.30 10.88
C ALA A 413 17.29 -2.67 11.30
N LEU A 414 17.11 -3.13 12.53
CA LEU A 414 15.80 -3.45 13.09
C LEU A 414 15.08 -2.15 13.45
N THR A 415 14.11 -1.77 12.62
CA THR A 415 13.25 -0.61 12.83
C THR A 415 12.04 -0.99 13.70
N THR A 416 11.32 0.00 14.20
CA THR A 416 9.95 -0.24 14.67
C THR A 416 9.11 -0.76 13.50
N LYS A 417 8.29 -1.81 13.72
CA LYS A 417 7.40 -2.35 12.68
C LYS A 417 6.60 -1.18 12.09
N GLU A 418 6.55 -1.06 10.76
CA GLU A 418 5.69 -0.05 10.14
C GLU A 418 4.26 -0.39 10.54
N LYS A 419 3.52 0.60 11.02
CA LYS A 419 2.12 0.40 11.36
C LYS A 419 1.37 0.28 10.03
N VAL A 420 0.40 -0.62 9.96
CA VAL A 420 -0.56 -0.69 8.85
C VAL A 420 -1.91 -0.19 9.37
N ALA A 421 -2.58 0.62 8.57
CA ALA A 421 -3.82 1.27 8.96
C ALA A 421 -4.99 0.27 8.99
N LYS A 422 -5.51 0.01 10.18
CA LYS A 422 -6.74 -0.77 10.37
C LYS A 422 -7.98 0.03 10.00
N ASN A 423 -7.92 1.35 10.16
CA ASN A 423 -9.02 2.28 9.92
C ASN A 423 -8.71 3.16 8.71
N ILE A 424 -9.70 3.34 7.84
CA ILE A 424 -9.62 4.27 6.70
C ILE A 424 -10.73 5.30 6.85
N ILE A 425 -10.37 6.58 6.80
CA ILE A 425 -11.32 7.68 6.72
C ILE A 425 -11.11 8.37 5.37
N MET A 426 -12.11 8.27 4.50
CA MET A 426 -12.14 8.92 3.19
C MET A 426 -13.03 10.16 3.28
N VAL A 427 -12.49 11.34 3.04
CA VAL A 427 -13.22 12.60 3.05
C VAL A 427 -13.33 13.16 1.64
N ILE A 428 -14.54 13.54 1.22
CA ILE A 428 -14.81 14.13 -0.10
C ILE A 428 -15.41 15.53 0.10
N GLY A 429 -14.73 16.56 -0.41
CA GLY A 429 -15.34 17.87 -0.63
C GLY A 429 -15.93 17.91 -2.04
N ASP A 430 -17.24 17.67 -2.18
CA ASP A 430 -17.90 17.62 -3.50
C ASP A 430 -17.73 18.99 -4.19
N GLY A 431 -17.18 19.02 -5.40
CA GLY A 431 -16.93 20.26 -6.15
C GLY A 431 -15.77 21.14 -5.64
N MET A 432 -14.99 20.69 -4.65
CA MET A 432 -13.91 21.44 -3.99
C MET A 432 -12.61 21.49 -4.81
N GLY A 433 -12.62 22.22 -5.94
CA GLY A 433 -11.42 22.48 -6.73
C GLY A 433 -10.37 23.36 -6.01
N PRO A 434 -9.16 23.53 -6.56
CA PRO A 434 -8.08 24.30 -5.92
C PRO A 434 -8.41 25.77 -5.62
N ALA A 435 -9.35 26.37 -6.36
CA ALA A 435 -9.85 27.71 -6.10
C ALA A 435 -10.61 27.81 -4.76
N TYR A 436 -11.28 26.74 -4.33
CA TYR A 436 -12.05 26.72 -3.09
C TYR A 436 -11.16 26.69 -1.87
N THR A 437 -10.13 25.84 -1.86
CA THR A 437 -9.16 25.76 -0.73
C THR A 437 -8.33 27.03 -0.63
N THR A 438 -7.93 27.60 -1.76
CA THR A 438 -7.24 28.91 -1.82
C THR A 438 -8.16 30.04 -1.36
N GLY A 439 -9.43 30.04 -1.82
CA GLY A 439 -10.44 31.00 -1.40
C GLY A 439 -10.70 30.91 0.10
N TYR A 440 -10.76 29.69 0.63
CA TYR A 440 -10.92 29.46 2.06
C TYR A 440 -9.73 29.99 2.89
N ARG A 441 -8.49 29.78 2.43
CA ARG A 441 -7.28 30.35 3.08
C ARG A 441 -7.39 31.88 3.20
N TYR A 442 -7.68 32.56 2.10
CA TYR A 442 -7.82 34.01 2.10
C TYR A 442 -9.09 34.49 2.82
N PHE A 443 -10.14 33.66 2.85
CA PHE A 443 -11.32 33.93 3.65
C PHE A 443 -11.03 33.81 5.15
N MET A 444 -10.10 32.96 5.58
CA MET A 444 -9.75 32.84 7.01
C MET A 444 -8.66 33.81 7.46
N ASP A 445 -7.84 34.31 6.54
CA ASP A 445 -6.74 35.26 6.75
C ASP A 445 -7.06 36.38 7.76
N ASP A 446 -6.15 36.58 8.72
CA ASP A 446 -6.17 37.71 9.65
C ASP A 446 -5.29 38.84 9.12
N LYS A 447 -5.91 39.86 8.52
CA LYS A 447 -5.19 41.03 7.97
C LYS A 447 -4.37 41.82 8.99
N SER A 448 -4.47 41.52 10.29
CA SER A 448 -3.60 42.11 11.32
C SER A 448 -2.20 41.46 11.37
N THR A 449 -2.02 40.29 10.75
CA THR A 449 -0.74 39.59 10.68
C THR A 449 0.02 39.93 9.39
N PRO A 450 1.36 39.82 9.40
CA PRO A 450 2.18 40.17 8.24
C PRO A 450 2.21 39.09 7.15
N LEU A 451 1.73 37.88 7.44
CA LEU A 451 1.75 36.72 6.53
C LEU A 451 0.39 36.03 6.58
N VAL A 452 -0.08 35.57 5.43
CA VAL A 452 -1.32 34.77 5.36
C VAL A 452 -1.14 33.45 6.11
N GLU A 453 -2.05 33.13 7.03
CA GLU A 453 -2.00 31.89 7.79
C GLU A 453 -2.24 30.64 6.92
N THR A 454 -1.66 29.54 7.35
CA THR A 454 -1.98 28.22 6.80
C THR A 454 -3.32 27.72 7.34
N THR A 455 -3.98 26.89 6.53
CA THR A 455 -5.18 26.15 6.90
C THR A 455 -4.88 24.66 7.01
N VAL A 456 -5.84 23.89 7.52
CA VAL A 456 -5.71 22.42 7.54
C VAL A 456 -5.48 21.81 6.15
N PHE A 457 -5.96 22.45 5.09
CA PHE A 457 -5.71 21.99 3.72
C PHE A 457 -4.24 22.16 3.34
N ASP A 458 -3.57 23.19 3.83
CA ASP A 458 -2.13 23.41 3.60
C ASP A 458 -1.30 22.37 4.33
N ASP A 459 -1.66 22.11 5.59
CA ASP A 459 -1.00 21.13 6.44
C ASP A 459 -1.07 19.70 5.90
N LEU A 460 -2.20 19.34 5.28
CA LEU A 460 -2.47 17.97 4.83
C LEU A 460 -2.14 17.74 3.35
N LEU A 461 -1.78 18.77 2.58
CA LEU A 461 -1.60 18.67 1.14
C LEU A 461 -0.53 17.63 0.79
N ALA A 462 -0.94 16.61 0.04
CA ALA A 462 -0.05 15.51 -0.36
C ALA A 462 0.23 15.55 -1.86
N GLY A 463 -0.78 15.79 -2.70
CA GLY A 463 -0.63 15.70 -4.15
C GLY A 463 -1.82 16.25 -4.92
N MET A 464 -1.92 15.85 -6.20
CA MET A 464 -2.96 16.28 -7.14
C MET A 464 -3.59 15.06 -7.82
N VAL A 465 -4.85 15.20 -8.25
CA VAL A 465 -5.69 14.12 -8.74
C VAL A 465 -6.41 14.55 -10.01
N SER A 466 -6.30 13.73 -11.06
CA SER A 466 -7.10 13.87 -12.27
C SER A 466 -8.44 13.14 -12.17
N THR A 467 -9.52 13.82 -12.56
CA THR A 467 -10.91 13.44 -12.21
C THR A 467 -11.76 12.97 -13.39
N TYR A 468 -11.28 13.08 -14.62
CA TYR A 468 -12.01 12.77 -15.86
C TYR A 468 -12.77 11.40 -15.83
N PRO A 469 -13.95 11.28 -16.47
CA PRO A 469 -14.70 10.02 -16.53
C PRO A 469 -14.11 9.10 -17.62
N VAL A 470 -14.85 8.11 -18.12
CA VAL A 470 -14.42 7.38 -19.33
C VAL A 470 -14.32 8.31 -20.54
N HIS A 471 -13.35 8.06 -21.40
CA HIS A 471 -13.02 8.91 -22.55
C HIS A 471 -14.22 9.20 -23.47
N THR A 472 -15.19 8.29 -23.58
CA THR A 472 -16.40 8.48 -24.40
C THR A 472 -17.35 9.57 -23.88
N GLN A 473 -17.15 10.07 -22.66
CA GLN A 473 -17.91 11.14 -22.02
C GLN A 473 -17.14 12.48 -21.96
N GLY A 474 -15.97 12.55 -22.61
CA GLY A 474 -15.09 13.72 -22.56
C GLY A 474 -14.28 13.79 -21.25
N TYR A 475 -13.94 15.01 -20.83
CA TYR A 475 -12.98 15.26 -19.74
C TYR A 475 -13.60 15.82 -18.45
N VAL A 476 -14.90 16.12 -18.45
CA VAL A 476 -15.60 16.68 -17.29
C VAL A 476 -16.48 15.58 -16.67
N THR A 477 -16.13 15.17 -15.46
CA THR A 477 -16.87 14.14 -14.71
C THR A 477 -18.10 14.72 -14.03
N ASP A 478 -19.08 13.88 -13.72
CA ASP A 478 -20.06 14.14 -12.67
C ASP A 478 -19.65 13.44 -11.35
N SER A 479 -20.32 13.80 -10.24
CA SER A 479 -20.05 13.21 -8.92
C SER A 479 -20.22 11.69 -8.90
N ALA A 480 -21.17 11.14 -9.68
CA ALA A 480 -21.44 9.71 -9.71
C ALA A 480 -20.27 8.91 -10.33
N ALA A 481 -19.76 9.36 -11.48
CA ALA A 481 -18.60 8.72 -12.10
C ALA A 481 -17.32 8.90 -11.27
N ALA A 482 -17.10 10.08 -10.69
CA ALA A 482 -15.94 10.36 -9.85
C ALA A 482 -15.95 9.54 -8.56
N ALA A 483 -17.09 9.48 -7.86
CA ALA A 483 -17.24 8.67 -6.66
C ALA A 483 -17.18 7.16 -6.97
N THR A 484 -17.67 6.71 -8.13
CA THR A 484 -17.47 5.32 -8.58
C THR A 484 -15.98 5.03 -8.77
N ALA A 485 -15.22 5.95 -9.36
CA ALA A 485 -13.77 5.78 -9.50
C ALA A 485 -13.05 5.73 -8.14
N LEU A 486 -13.41 6.62 -7.20
CA LEU A 486 -12.84 6.69 -5.85
C LEU A 486 -13.25 5.50 -4.94
N SER A 487 -14.36 4.85 -5.23
CA SER A 487 -14.86 3.70 -4.44
C SER A 487 -14.46 2.35 -5.01
N THR A 488 -14.21 2.25 -6.32
CA THR A 488 -13.99 0.95 -7.00
C THR A 488 -12.63 0.82 -7.67
N GLY A 489 -11.94 1.92 -7.96
CA GLY A 489 -10.71 1.90 -8.76
C GLY A 489 -10.96 1.81 -10.28
N HIS A 490 -12.19 1.99 -10.74
CA HIS A 490 -12.54 1.95 -12.16
C HIS A 490 -13.18 3.25 -12.66
N LYS A 491 -12.76 3.71 -13.83
CA LYS A 491 -13.46 4.79 -14.56
C LYS A 491 -14.79 4.26 -15.10
N THR A 492 -15.81 5.10 -15.09
CA THR A 492 -17.14 4.80 -15.65
C THR A 492 -17.78 6.03 -16.31
N TYR A 493 -19.00 5.90 -16.82
CA TYR A 493 -19.75 6.99 -17.47
C TYR A 493 -20.44 7.91 -16.46
N ASN A 494 -20.66 9.17 -16.86
CA ASN A 494 -21.34 10.15 -16.02
C ASN A 494 -22.75 9.68 -15.63
N GLY A 495 -23.04 9.69 -14.33
CA GLY A 495 -24.30 9.21 -13.76
C GLY A 495 -24.29 7.76 -13.28
N ALA A 496 -23.23 6.98 -13.51
CA ALA A 496 -23.11 5.61 -13.02
C ALA A 496 -22.86 5.55 -11.51
N ILE A 497 -23.54 4.62 -10.82
CA ILE A 497 -23.37 4.38 -9.38
C ILE A 497 -22.80 2.99 -9.19
N GLY A 498 -21.51 2.88 -8.87
CA GLY A 498 -20.87 1.60 -8.51
C GLY A 498 -20.90 0.54 -9.61
N VAL A 499 -20.98 0.95 -10.89
CA VAL A 499 -21.03 0.04 -12.05
C VAL A 499 -20.00 0.42 -13.12
N ASP A 500 -19.57 -0.58 -13.89
CA ASP A 500 -18.70 -0.40 -15.05
C ASP A 500 -19.47 0.20 -16.25
N THR A 501 -18.77 0.38 -17.38
CA THR A 501 -19.37 0.91 -18.62
C THR A 501 -20.42 0.00 -19.25
N ASN A 502 -20.47 -1.28 -18.86
CA ASN A 502 -21.47 -2.25 -19.26
C ASN A 502 -22.58 -2.41 -18.22
N LYS A 503 -22.65 -1.49 -17.24
CA LYS A 503 -23.62 -1.49 -16.14
C LYS A 503 -23.49 -2.68 -15.19
N LYS A 504 -22.35 -3.36 -15.19
CA LYS A 504 -22.08 -4.46 -14.25
C LYS A 504 -21.62 -3.90 -12.90
N PRO A 505 -22.14 -4.40 -11.77
CA PRO A 505 -21.67 -4.03 -10.44
C PRO A 505 -20.17 -4.22 -10.27
N LEU A 506 -19.51 -3.23 -9.68
CA LEU A 506 -18.10 -3.25 -9.31
C LEU A 506 -17.96 -3.38 -7.80
N LEU A 507 -16.96 -4.12 -7.33
CA LEU A 507 -16.67 -4.21 -5.91
C LEU A 507 -16.24 -2.84 -5.38
N THR A 508 -16.94 -2.35 -4.36
CA THR A 508 -16.61 -1.09 -3.69
C THR A 508 -15.68 -1.31 -2.50
N LEU A 509 -15.00 -0.23 -2.09
CA LEU A 509 -14.17 -0.19 -0.88
C LEU A 509 -14.95 -0.61 0.37
N MET A 510 -16.22 -0.19 0.48
CA MET A 510 -17.08 -0.53 1.61
C MET A 510 -17.45 -2.01 1.62
N GLU A 511 -17.73 -2.59 0.46
CA GLU A 511 -18.04 -4.01 0.37
C GLU A 511 -16.83 -4.87 0.69
N LEU A 512 -15.64 -4.51 0.20
CA LEU A 512 -14.42 -5.21 0.60
C LEU A 512 -14.18 -5.09 2.11
N ALA A 513 -14.31 -3.90 2.68
CA ALA A 513 -14.18 -3.70 4.12
C ALA A 513 -15.13 -4.60 4.89
N LYS A 514 -16.40 -4.68 4.44
CA LYS A 514 -17.41 -5.54 5.08
C LYS A 514 -17.12 -7.04 4.89
N GLN A 515 -16.59 -7.45 3.72
CA GLN A 515 -16.14 -8.82 3.49
C GLN A 515 -15.00 -9.24 4.44
N LEU A 516 -14.14 -8.28 4.81
CA LEU A 516 -13.04 -8.44 5.76
C LEU A 516 -13.47 -8.28 7.23
N GLY A 517 -14.77 -8.14 7.51
CA GLY A 517 -15.31 -8.04 8.87
C GLY A 517 -15.21 -6.66 9.51
N LYS A 518 -14.76 -5.63 8.77
CA LYS A 518 -14.67 -4.26 9.28
C LYS A 518 -16.05 -3.61 9.39
N LYS A 519 -16.17 -2.65 10.29
CA LYS A 519 -17.32 -1.74 10.31
C LYS A 519 -17.24 -0.71 9.19
N THR A 520 -18.38 -0.22 8.73
CA THR A 520 -18.48 0.72 7.61
C THR A 520 -19.50 1.80 7.90
N GLY A 521 -19.27 3.01 7.41
CA GLY A 521 -20.27 4.07 7.56
C GLY A 521 -20.10 5.24 6.62
N LEU A 522 -21.13 6.09 6.60
CA LEU A 522 -21.15 7.34 5.85
C LEU A 522 -21.70 8.49 6.69
N VAL A 523 -21.14 9.67 6.46
CA VAL A 523 -21.61 10.95 6.97
C VAL A 523 -21.61 11.94 5.82
N VAL A 524 -22.76 12.53 5.50
CA VAL A 524 -22.87 13.47 4.37
C VAL A 524 -23.77 14.66 4.73
N THR A 525 -23.54 15.83 4.11
CA THR A 525 -24.44 17.00 4.27
C THR A 525 -25.57 17.06 3.25
N SER A 526 -25.57 16.19 2.23
CA SER A 526 -26.70 15.95 1.33
C SER A 526 -27.64 14.85 1.85
N GLN A 527 -28.51 14.32 0.99
CA GLN A 527 -29.22 13.07 1.26
C GLN A 527 -28.29 11.86 1.19
N ILE A 528 -28.46 10.88 2.07
CA ILE A 528 -27.56 9.71 2.14
C ILE A 528 -27.56 8.82 0.88
N ASN A 529 -28.59 8.92 0.04
CA ASN A 529 -28.66 8.25 -1.26
C ASN A 529 -28.27 9.16 -2.44
N HIS A 530 -27.56 10.27 -2.18
CA HIS A 530 -26.95 11.09 -3.23
C HIS A 530 -25.79 10.36 -3.91
N ALA A 531 -25.29 10.91 -5.03
CA ALA A 531 -24.39 10.20 -5.94
C ALA A 531 -23.13 9.65 -5.24
N THR A 532 -22.45 10.46 -4.44
CA THR A 532 -21.21 10.07 -3.77
C THR A 532 -21.41 8.94 -2.76
N PRO A 533 -22.27 9.07 -1.72
CA PRO A 533 -22.50 7.94 -0.82
C PRO A 533 -23.12 6.74 -1.53
N ALA A 534 -23.99 6.95 -2.52
CA ALA A 534 -24.56 5.85 -3.30
C ALA A 534 -23.49 5.05 -4.06
N ALA A 535 -22.46 5.69 -4.64
CA ALA A 535 -21.40 4.97 -5.35
C ALA A 535 -20.55 4.07 -4.43
N TYR A 536 -20.47 4.41 -3.13
CA TYR A 536 -19.78 3.60 -2.13
C TYR A 536 -20.63 2.44 -1.57
N PHE A 537 -21.96 2.54 -1.59
CA PHE A 537 -22.85 1.57 -0.91
C PHE A 537 -23.84 0.85 -1.83
N SER A 538 -24.02 1.29 -3.07
CA SER A 538 -25.05 0.83 -4.00
C SER A 538 -24.49 0.58 -5.40
N HIS A 539 -25.25 -0.16 -6.20
CA HIS A 539 -25.00 -0.30 -7.64
C HIS A 539 -26.26 0.08 -8.40
N ASN A 540 -26.16 1.05 -9.29
CA ASN A 540 -27.26 1.47 -10.14
C ASN A 540 -26.73 2.06 -11.44
N GLU A 541 -27.42 1.80 -12.54
CA GLU A 541 -27.03 2.37 -13.83
C GLU A 541 -27.23 3.89 -13.90
N SER A 542 -28.00 4.48 -12.98
CA SER A 542 -28.26 5.91 -12.95
C SER A 542 -28.40 6.48 -11.54
N ARG A 543 -27.67 7.57 -11.27
CA ARG A 543 -27.79 8.40 -10.06
C ARG A 543 -29.19 8.98 -9.83
N LYS A 544 -30.04 9.00 -10.86
CA LYS A 544 -31.41 9.52 -10.78
C LYS A 544 -32.40 8.55 -10.13
N ASN A 545 -32.03 7.28 -9.97
CA ASN A 545 -32.90 6.26 -9.39
C ASN A 545 -32.86 6.29 -7.85
N TYR A 546 -33.19 7.43 -7.25
CA TYR A 546 -33.06 7.63 -5.79
C TYR A 546 -33.82 6.60 -4.94
N ASN A 547 -35.03 6.20 -5.37
CA ASN A 547 -35.82 5.21 -4.66
C ASN A 547 -35.17 3.83 -4.74
N GLY A 548 -34.76 3.37 -5.93
CA GLY A 548 -34.08 2.09 -6.08
C GLY A 548 -32.70 2.06 -5.40
N ILE A 549 -32.00 3.18 -5.37
CA ILE A 549 -30.76 3.34 -4.60
C ILE A 549 -31.09 3.22 -3.10
N ALA A 550 -32.07 3.95 -2.57
CA ALA A 550 -32.46 3.87 -1.15
C ALA A 550 -32.88 2.45 -0.76
N ASP A 551 -33.67 1.77 -1.59
CA ASP A 551 -34.07 0.38 -1.38
C ASP A 551 -32.85 -0.54 -1.26
N SER A 552 -31.82 -0.34 -2.09
CA SER A 552 -30.61 -1.15 -2.06
C SER A 552 -29.81 -1.05 -0.76
N TYR A 553 -29.95 0.04 0.01
CA TYR A 553 -29.34 0.15 1.34
C TYR A 553 -29.93 -0.87 2.31
N PHE A 554 -31.23 -1.16 2.17
CA PHE A 554 -31.91 -2.18 2.97
C PHE A 554 -31.96 -3.55 2.28
N ASP A 555 -31.88 -3.68 0.97
CA ASP A 555 -32.04 -4.99 0.33
C ASP A 555 -30.71 -5.73 0.17
N ASN A 556 -29.65 -5.01 -0.17
CA ASN A 556 -28.38 -5.64 -0.49
C ASN A 556 -27.56 -5.93 0.78
N ARG A 557 -26.97 -7.12 0.83
CA ARG A 557 -26.21 -7.63 1.98
C ARG A 557 -24.85 -8.18 1.54
N ILE A 558 -23.88 -8.09 2.44
CA ILE A 558 -22.57 -8.74 2.30
C ILE A 558 -22.47 -9.79 3.38
N LYS A 559 -22.38 -11.07 3.00
CA LYS A 559 -22.38 -12.21 3.93
C LYS A 559 -23.56 -12.15 4.93
N GLY A 560 -24.75 -11.76 4.46
CA GLY A 560 -25.96 -11.60 5.28
C GLY A 560 -26.01 -10.33 6.15
N GLN A 561 -24.97 -9.49 6.14
CA GLN A 561 -24.92 -8.26 6.93
C GLN A 561 -25.22 -7.01 6.09
N PHE A 562 -25.76 -5.97 6.73
CA PHE A 562 -25.93 -4.66 6.13
C PHE A 562 -24.58 -4.10 5.67
N LYS A 563 -24.58 -3.37 4.55
CA LYS A 563 -23.36 -2.75 4.03
C LYS A 563 -22.85 -1.59 4.88
N ALA A 564 -23.71 -0.93 5.66
CA ALA A 564 -23.39 0.20 6.52
C ALA A 564 -23.83 -0.05 7.97
N ASP A 565 -22.96 0.26 8.93
CA ASP A 565 -23.26 0.27 10.36
C ASP A 565 -23.65 1.68 10.86
N VAL A 566 -23.21 2.72 10.14
CA VAL A 566 -23.52 4.13 10.45
C VAL A 566 -23.92 4.85 9.18
N MET A 567 -25.09 5.49 9.18
CA MET A 567 -25.54 6.37 8.09
C MET A 567 -26.09 7.66 8.67
N LEU A 568 -25.43 8.79 8.44
CA LEU A 568 -25.85 10.10 8.94
C LEU A 568 -25.91 11.12 7.80
N GLY A 569 -27.05 11.79 7.64
CA GLY A 569 -27.25 12.83 6.64
C GLY A 569 -28.72 13.24 6.53
N GLY A 570 -29.17 13.73 5.38
CA GLY A 570 -30.60 13.91 5.10
C GLY A 570 -31.20 12.78 4.25
N GLY A 571 -32.41 12.97 3.75
CA GLY A 571 -33.05 12.06 2.80
C GLY A 571 -34.33 11.38 3.29
N THR A 572 -35.04 11.91 4.29
CA THR A 572 -36.30 11.29 4.76
C THR A 572 -37.32 11.10 3.64
N LYS A 573 -37.28 11.94 2.60
CA LYS A 573 -38.09 11.79 1.37
C LYS A 573 -37.98 10.42 0.70
N TYR A 574 -36.80 9.80 0.75
CA TYR A 574 -36.50 8.57 0.03
C TYR A 574 -36.59 7.33 0.94
N PHE A 575 -36.49 7.52 2.26
CA PHE A 575 -36.50 6.43 3.25
C PHE A 575 -37.83 6.31 4.02
N ASN A 576 -38.65 7.35 4.04
CA ASN A 576 -40.00 7.36 4.63
C ASN A 576 -41.04 7.59 3.54
N ARG A 577 -41.16 6.63 2.61
CA ARG A 577 -42.06 6.73 1.46
C ARG A 577 -43.40 6.07 1.78
N GLN A 578 -44.44 6.51 1.08
CA GLN A 578 -45.78 5.93 1.20
C GLN A 578 -45.83 4.49 0.68
N ASP A 579 -45.08 4.18 -0.38
CA ASP A 579 -45.00 2.83 -0.95
C ASP A 579 -44.07 1.90 -0.16
N ARG A 580 -43.03 2.44 0.49
CA ARG A 580 -42.09 1.68 1.32
C ARG A 580 -41.45 2.53 2.42
N ASN A 581 -41.54 2.06 3.66
CA ASN A 581 -40.99 2.75 4.83
C ASN A 581 -39.72 2.05 5.32
N LEU A 582 -38.59 2.40 4.68
CA LEU A 582 -37.27 1.88 5.03
C LEU A 582 -36.85 2.25 6.47
N VAL A 583 -37.29 3.40 6.99
CA VAL A 583 -37.03 3.78 8.39
C VAL A 583 -37.57 2.72 9.35
N ASN A 584 -38.80 2.27 9.14
CA ASN A 584 -39.39 1.21 9.95
C ASN A 584 -38.71 -0.14 9.72
N GLU A 585 -38.34 -0.47 8.49
CA GLU A 585 -37.61 -1.71 8.18
C GLU A 585 -36.25 -1.76 8.89
N PHE A 586 -35.46 -0.68 8.85
CA PHE A 586 -34.18 -0.58 9.58
C PHE A 586 -34.37 -0.69 11.10
N LYS A 587 -35.37 -0.01 11.67
CA LYS A 587 -35.70 -0.12 13.10
C LYS A 587 -36.04 -1.56 13.49
N ASN A 588 -36.86 -2.24 12.68
CA ASN A 588 -37.23 -3.64 12.90
C ASN A 588 -36.01 -4.57 12.76
N ALA A 589 -35.04 -4.21 11.93
CA ALA A 589 -33.76 -4.90 11.81
C ALA A 589 -32.73 -4.54 12.92
N GLY A 590 -33.14 -3.77 13.93
CA GLY A 590 -32.34 -3.47 15.12
C GLY A 590 -31.50 -2.19 15.04
N PHE A 591 -31.67 -1.37 14.00
CA PHE A 591 -31.03 -0.05 13.92
C PHE A 591 -31.68 0.93 14.88
N GLN A 592 -30.87 1.78 15.48
CA GLN A 592 -31.38 3.00 16.12
C GLN A 592 -31.62 4.07 15.05
N TYR A 593 -32.80 4.70 15.10
CA TYR A 593 -33.17 5.79 14.20
C TYR A 593 -33.15 7.12 14.95
N ILE A 594 -32.49 8.12 14.37
CA ILE A 594 -32.48 9.49 14.88
C ILE A 594 -32.80 10.50 13.77
N ASP A 595 -33.48 11.57 14.15
CA ASP A 595 -33.93 12.66 13.27
C ASP A 595 -33.57 14.04 13.85
N ASP A 596 -32.80 14.06 14.94
CA ASP A 596 -32.39 15.26 15.66
C ASP A 596 -30.92 15.12 16.09
N PHE A 597 -30.11 16.14 15.80
CA PHE A 597 -28.69 16.19 16.16
C PHE A 597 -28.43 16.04 17.66
N SER A 598 -29.34 16.49 18.53
CA SER A 598 -29.21 16.35 19.99
C SER A 598 -29.12 14.89 20.44
N LYS A 599 -29.68 13.95 19.66
CA LYS A 599 -29.66 12.51 19.95
C LYS A 599 -28.33 11.83 19.62
N LEU A 600 -27.43 12.51 18.89
CA LEU A 600 -26.11 11.96 18.53
C LEU A 600 -25.25 11.65 19.78
N ALA A 601 -25.41 12.43 20.85
CA ALA A 601 -24.67 12.23 22.10
C ALA A 601 -25.08 10.96 22.86
N SER A 602 -26.29 10.44 22.61
CA SER A 602 -26.90 9.31 23.32
C SER A 602 -26.97 8.02 22.50
N LEU A 603 -26.20 7.91 21.41
CA LEU A 603 -26.19 6.71 20.57
C LEU A 603 -25.68 5.47 21.33
N ASN A 604 -26.34 4.34 21.10
CA ASN A 604 -25.95 3.03 21.61
C ASN A 604 -24.85 2.42 20.72
N LYS A 605 -23.65 2.16 21.27
CA LYS A 605 -22.49 1.65 20.50
C LYS A 605 -22.64 0.23 19.97
N GLN A 606 -23.57 -0.53 20.52
CA GLN A 606 -23.85 -1.91 20.12
C GLN A 606 -24.84 -2.00 18.95
N GLN A 607 -25.50 -0.90 18.58
CA GLN A 607 -26.49 -0.86 17.50
C GLN A 607 -26.01 -0.03 16.31
N ALA A 608 -26.31 -0.50 15.11
CA ALA A 608 -26.15 0.30 13.90
C ALA A 608 -27.12 1.50 13.91
N VAL A 609 -26.78 2.58 13.21
CA VAL A 609 -27.54 3.84 13.24
C VAL A 609 -27.95 4.32 11.85
N LEU A 610 -29.20 4.76 11.76
CA LEU A 610 -29.74 5.53 10.65
C LEU A 610 -30.17 6.92 11.18
N GLY A 611 -29.42 7.95 10.81
CA GLY A 611 -29.70 9.34 11.15
C GLY A 611 -30.13 10.14 9.91
N LEU A 612 -31.38 10.59 9.89
CA LEU A 612 -31.94 11.38 8.78
C LEU A 612 -32.50 12.69 9.30
N PHE A 613 -31.77 13.80 9.08
CA PHE A 613 -32.04 15.09 9.72
C PHE A 613 -32.73 16.11 8.81
N ALA A 614 -33.00 15.76 7.55
CA ALA A 614 -33.66 16.63 6.58
C ALA A 614 -34.40 15.83 5.50
N GLU A 615 -35.33 16.47 4.78
CA GLU A 615 -36.06 15.86 3.67
C GLU A 615 -35.13 15.46 2.51
N MET A 616 -34.19 16.35 2.16
CA MET A 616 -33.17 16.14 1.13
C MET A 616 -31.78 16.42 1.72
N GLY A 617 -31.11 17.52 1.35
CA GLY A 617 -29.89 17.97 2.01
C GLY A 617 -30.15 18.70 3.32
N LEU A 618 -29.13 18.77 4.16
CA LEU A 618 -29.15 19.56 5.39
C LEU A 618 -29.27 21.06 5.08
N PRO A 619 -29.66 21.92 6.04
CA PRO A 619 -29.56 23.36 5.88
C PRO A 619 -28.11 23.81 5.63
N TRP A 620 -27.93 24.93 4.93
CA TRP A 620 -26.60 25.55 4.75
C TRP A 620 -25.90 25.78 6.09
N THR A 621 -24.60 25.54 6.14
CA THR A 621 -23.76 25.80 7.32
C THR A 621 -23.89 27.25 7.79
N LEU A 622 -23.98 28.19 6.84
CA LEU A 622 -24.10 29.62 7.15
C LEU A 622 -25.41 29.98 7.87
N ASP A 623 -26.47 29.17 7.71
CA ASP A 623 -27.75 29.34 8.41
C ASP A 623 -27.75 28.68 9.80
N ASN A 624 -26.69 27.94 10.14
CA ASN A 624 -26.55 27.25 11.42
C ASN A 624 -25.08 27.28 11.93
N LYS A 625 -24.48 28.49 11.92
CA LYS A 625 -23.06 28.71 12.25
C LYS A 625 -22.58 28.10 13.57
N ASN A 626 -23.49 27.88 14.53
CA ASN A 626 -23.12 27.41 15.86
C ASN A 626 -23.06 25.89 16.01
N ASN A 627 -23.39 25.10 14.97
CA ASN A 627 -23.59 23.65 15.14
C ASN A 627 -22.85 22.74 14.13
N ASN A 628 -21.92 23.24 13.30
CA ASN A 628 -21.04 22.49 12.37
C ASN A 628 -21.51 21.04 12.13
N HIS A 629 -22.49 20.87 11.24
CA HIS A 629 -23.26 19.63 11.12
C HIS A 629 -22.36 18.46 10.74
N LEU A 630 -21.45 18.67 9.78
CA LEU A 630 -20.53 17.65 9.31
C LEU A 630 -19.59 17.20 10.42
N LEU A 631 -18.99 18.15 11.15
CA LEU A 631 -18.10 17.84 12.27
C LEU A 631 -18.83 17.02 13.36
N THR A 632 -20.03 17.44 13.71
CA THR A 632 -20.82 16.83 14.79
C THR A 632 -21.23 15.39 14.44
N MET A 633 -21.68 15.15 13.21
CA MET A 633 -21.98 13.80 12.74
C MET A 633 -20.71 12.96 12.61
N THR A 634 -19.61 13.51 12.10
CA THR A 634 -18.33 12.80 11.92
C THR A 634 -17.77 12.31 13.25
N LYS A 635 -17.74 13.15 14.28
CA LYS A 635 -17.34 12.76 15.64
C LYS A 635 -18.16 11.58 16.16
N SER A 636 -19.46 11.62 15.93
CA SER A 636 -20.40 10.58 16.39
C SER A 636 -20.21 9.28 15.61
N ALA A 637 -19.99 9.36 14.29
CA ALA A 637 -19.75 8.21 13.43
C ALA A 637 -18.44 7.50 13.79
N VAL A 638 -17.34 8.24 13.95
CA VAL A 638 -16.05 7.68 14.39
C VAL A 638 -16.22 6.92 15.71
N LYS A 639 -16.86 7.53 16.72
CA LYS A 639 -17.13 6.88 18.01
C LYS A 639 -17.93 5.58 17.88
N GLN A 640 -18.90 5.51 16.97
CA GLN A 640 -19.70 4.31 16.71
C GLN A 640 -18.94 3.21 15.96
N LEU A 641 -18.06 3.61 15.05
CA LEU A 641 -17.31 2.69 14.20
C LEU A 641 -16.08 2.11 14.89
N GLU A 642 -15.49 2.78 15.88
CA GLU A 642 -14.35 2.27 16.64
C GLU A 642 -14.57 0.85 17.20
N ASN A 643 -13.70 -0.06 16.80
CA ASN A 643 -13.72 -1.47 17.17
C ASN A 643 -12.33 -2.12 16.93
N VAL A 644 -12.18 -3.40 17.29
CA VAL A 644 -10.88 -4.11 17.22
C VAL A 644 -10.46 -4.53 15.80
N ASP A 645 -11.43 -4.79 14.92
CA ASP A 645 -11.23 -5.24 13.53
C ASP A 645 -11.01 -4.05 12.57
N GLY A 646 -11.33 -2.84 13.03
CA GLY A 646 -11.17 -1.57 12.31
C GLY A 646 -12.41 -1.17 11.50
N TYR A 647 -12.34 -0.03 10.83
CA TYR A 647 -13.47 0.51 10.08
C TYR A 647 -13.10 1.29 8.83
N VAL A 648 -14.07 1.46 7.92
CA VAL A 648 -13.98 2.41 6.80
C VAL A 648 -15.12 3.42 6.91
N LEU A 649 -14.77 4.71 6.92
CA LEU A 649 -15.73 5.80 7.02
C LEU A 649 -15.63 6.71 5.80
N LEU A 650 -16.74 6.94 5.12
CA LEU A 650 -16.90 8.01 4.14
C LEU A 650 -17.46 9.27 4.84
N VAL A 651 -16.82 10.40 4.63
CA VAL A 651 -17.31 11.72 5.06
C VAL A 651 -17.43 12.62 3.84
N GLU A 652 -18.56 13.27 3.63
CA GLU A 652 -18.76 14.15 2.49
C GLU A 652 -19.28 15.53 2.91
N ALA A 653 -18.53 16.58 2.56
CA ALA A 653 -19.03 17.95 2.53
C ALA A 653 -19.74 18.18 1.19
N SER A 654 -20.96 17.67 1.06
CA SER A 654 -21.67 17.55 -0.21
C SER A 654 -22.10 18.89 -0.81
N GLN A 655 -22.30 19.91 0.02
CA GLN A 655 -22.97 21.15 -0.39
C GLN A 655 -22.02 22.24 -0.93
N ILE A 656 -20.70 22.00 -0.90
CA ILE A 656 -19.72 22.88 -1.58
C ILE A 656 -20.05 22.93 -3.08
N ASP A 657 -20.34 21.77 -3.69
CA ASP A 657 -20.78 21.64 -5.07
C ASP A 657 -22.10 22.36 -5.35
N TRP A 658 -23.10 22.22 -4.47
CA TRP A 658 -24.40 22.90 -4.65
C TRP A 658 -24.27 24.42 -4.60
N ALA A 659 -23.39 24.93 -3.73
CA ALA A 659 -23.03 26.34 -3.70
C ALA A 659 -22.30 26.76 -4.98
N GLY A 660 -21.38 25.93 -5.48
CA GLY A 660 -20.68 26.14 -6.75
C GLY A 660 -21.62 26.17 -7.95
N HIS A 661 -22.57 25.23 -8.06
CA HIS A 661 -23.61 25.22 -9.09
C HIS A 661 -24.49 26.47 -9.05
N SER A 662 -24.72 26.97 -7.83
CA SER A 662 -25.48 28.19 -7.59
C SER A 662 -24.65 29.45 -7.81
N ASN A 663 -23.34 29.37 -8.01
CA ASN A 663 -22.43 30.52 -7.98
C ASN A 663 -22.60 31.35 -6.70
N ASP A 664 -22.69 30.67 -5.55
CA ASP A 664 -22.91 31.28 -4.23
C ASP A 664 -21.65 31.17 -3.40
N ILE A 665 -20.78 32.18 -3.50
CA ILE A 665 -19.50 32.18 -2.78
C ILE A 665 -19.67 32.25 -1.25
N ALA A 666 -20.77 32.83 -0.77
CA ALA A 666 -21.07 32.92 0.65
C ALA A 666 -21.41 31.55 1.23
N ALA A 667 -22.29 30.80 0.55
CA ALA A 667 -22.60 29.42 0.92
C ALA A 667 -21.36 28.53 0.80
N ALA A 668 -20.59 28.66 -0.29
CA ALA A 668 -19.39 27.85 -0.53
C ALA A 668 -18.34 28.01 0.59
N MET A 669 -18.03 29.25 1.00
CA MET A 669 -17.08 29.49 2.10
C MET A 669 -17.61 29.02 3.45
N GLY A 670 -18.93 29.08 3.67
CA GLY A 670 -19.58 28.50 4.85
C GLY A 670 -19.41 26.98 4.93
N GLU A 671 -19.67 26.26 3.82
CA GLU A 671 -19.48 24.81 3.75
C GLU A 671 -17.99 24.42 3.88
N MET A 672 -17.09 25.20 3.29
CA MET A 672 -15.63 25.03 3.46
C MET A 672 -15.21 25.17 4.92
N SER A 673 -15.83 26.07 5.71
CA SER A 673 -15.56 26.20 7.15
C SER A 673 -15.90 24.92 7.93
N ASP A 674 -17.05 24.28 7.67
CA ASP A 674 -17.42 23.03 8.37
C ASP A 674 -16.48 21.89 7.96
N LEU A 675 -16.15 21.78 6.66
CA LEU A 675 -15.16 20.80 6.18
C LEU A 675 -13.78 21.02 6.83
N ALA A 676 -13.28 22.25 6.90
CA ALA A 676 -11.99 22.55 7.52
C ALA A 676 -11.97 22.20 9.01
N ASN A 677 -13.04 22.51 9.74
CA ASN A 677 -13.17 22.12 11.15
C ASN A 677 -13.22 20.59 11.31
N THR A 678 -13.91 19.91 10.40
CA THR A 678 -13.98 18.44 10.34
C THR A 678 -12.61 17.82 10.09
N LEU A 679 -11.89 18.30 9.07
CA LEU A 679 -10.54 17.84 8.74
C LEU A 679 -9.54 18.15 9.85
N THR A 680 -9.66 19.28 10.54
CA THR A 680 -8.79 19.62 11.67
C THR A 680 -8.96 18.60 12.79
N TRP A 681 -10.20 18.24 13.11
CA TRP A 681 -10.47 17.21 14.11
C TRP A 681 -10.01 15.82 13.65
N LEU A 682 -10.26 15.45 12.40
CA LEU A 682 -9.85 14.16 11.83
C LEU A 682 -8.33 14.02 11.72
N LYS A 683 -7.62 15.09 11.36
CA LYS A 683 -6.15 15.15 11.37
C LYS A 683 -5.63 14.80 12.75
N ASN A 684 -6.11 15.52 13.78
CA ASN A 684 -5.71 15.26 15.16
C ASN A 684 -6.07 13.83 15.60
N TYR A 685 -7.22 13.31 15.19
CA TYR A 685 -7.61 11.92 15.48
C TYR A 685 -6.66 10.90 14.83
N ALA A 686 -6.37 11.06 13.54
CA ALA A 686 -5.55 10.14 12.78
C ALA A 686 -4.06 10.19 13.20
N GLU A 687 -3.52 11.37 13.53
CA GLU A 687 -2.14 11.54 13.99
C GLU A 687 -1.92 10.99 15.40
N ASN A 688 -2.95 10.98 16.24
CA ASN A 688 -2.91 10.36 17.57
C ASN A 688 -3.29 8.87 17.55
N SER A 689 -3.70 8.33 16.39
CA SER A 689 -3.98 6.92 16.18
C SER A 689 -2.81 6.23 15.49
N ASN A 690 -2.43 5.06 16.01
CA ASN A 690 -1.34 4.26 15.45
C ASN A 690 -1.80 3.34 14.31
N ASP A 691 -3.06 3.42 13.89
CA ASP A 691 -3.68 2.48 12.96
C ASP A 691 -4.76 3.13 12.08
N THR A 692 -4.74 4.45 11.92
CA THR A 692 -5.70 5.18 11.07
C THR A 692 -5.00 5.86 9.91
N LEU A 693 -5.56 5.69 8.71
CA LEU A 693 -5.24 6.44 7.51
C LEU A 693 -6.38 7.43 7.22
N LEU A 694 -6.05 8.71 7.13
CA LEU A 694 -6.95 9.75 6.64
C LEU A 694 -6.54 10.14 5.22
N VAL A 695 -7.48 10.07 4.28
CA VAL A 695 -7.33 10.61 2.92
C VAL A 695 -8.50 11.53 2.63
N ALA A 696 -8.24 12.74 2.16
CA ALA A 696 -9.25 13.67 1.70
C ALA A 696 -8.98 14.13 0.27
N THR A 697 -10.01 14.36 -0.52
CA THR A 697 -9.89 14.93 -1.87
C THR A 697 -11.22 15.56 -2.30
N ALA A 698 -11.29 16.01 -3.54
CA ALA A 698 -12.55 16.36 -4.19
C ALA A 698 -12.85 15.34 -5.29
N ASP A 699 -14.11 15.22 -5.67
CA ASP A 699 -14.54 14.41 -6.80
C ASP A 699 -14.36 15.17 -8.14
N HIS A 700 -14.58 16.49 -8.11
CA HIS A 700 -14.33 17.45 -9.19
C HIS A 700 -14.26 18.90 -8.65
N SER A 701 -14.21 19.87 -9.56
CA SER A 701 -14.32 21.31 -9.26
C SER A 701 -15.56 21.90 -9.91
N THR A 702 -16.29 22.76 -9.21
CA THR A 702 -17.60 23.26 -9.68
C THR A 702 -17.63 24.79 -9.88
N GLY A 703 -18.42 25.27 -10.84
CA GLY A 703 -18.68 26.69 -11.13
C GLY A 703 -17.54 27.42 -11.85
N GLY A 704 -16.34 26.85 -11.83
CA GLY A 704 -15.12 27.49 -12.32
C GLY A 704 -14.84 28.81 -11.61
N LEU A 705 -14.86 28.74 -10.28
CA LEU A 705 -14.59 29.81 -9.34
C LEU A 705 -13.24 30.48 -9.61
N THR A 706 -13.22 31.81 -9.63
CA THR A 706 -12.00 32.63 -9.64
C THR A 706 -12.02 33.66 -8.51
N LEU A 707 -10.87 33.87 -7.88
CA LEU A 707 -10.67 34.85 -6.81
C LEU A 707 -10.09 36.11 -7.41
N GLY A 708 -10.96 37.07 -7.75
CA GLY A 708 -10.66 38.17 -8.65
C GLY A 708 -11.30 37.96 -10.03
N ALA A 709 -11.88 39.03 -10.57
CA ALA A 709 -12.56 39.02 -11.86
C ALA A 709 -12.43 40.38 -12.58
N LYS A 710 -12.82 40.41 -13.86
CA LYS A 710 -13.01 41.63 -14.67
C LYS A 710 -11.80 42.57 -14.74
N GLY A 711 -10.59 42.02 -14.65
CA GLY A 711 -9.33 42.80 -14.69
C GLY A 711 -9.02 43.55 -13.39
N ASP A 712 -9.80 43.36 -12.33
CA ASP A 712 -9.50 43.86 -10.98
C ASP A 712 -8.71 42.81 -10.19
N TYR A 713 -7.51 43.18 -9.76
CA TYR A 713 -6.51 42.32 -9.12
C TYR A 713 -6.72 42.18 -7.60
N ARG A 714 -7.98 42.19 -7.15
CA ARG A 714 -8.36 42.15 -5.73
C ARG A 714 -9.44 41.11 -5.51
N TRP A 715 -9.40 40.40 -4.38
CA TRP A 715 -10.53 39.62 -3.88
C TRP A 715 -10.82 40.08 -2.46
N GLN A 716 -12.10 40.32 -2.12
CA GLN A 716 -12.51 40.98 -0.89
C GLN A 716 -13.38 40.08 -0.01
N PRO A 717 -12.82 39.01 0.59
CA PRO A 717 -13.58 38.07 1.41
C PRO A 717 -14.14 38.67 2.70
N GLU A 718 -13.71 39.87 3.11
CA GLU A 718 -14.25 40.56 4.28
C GLU A 718 -15.78 40.73 4.23
N TYR A 719 -16.36 40.92 3.05
CA TYR A 719 -17.82 41.03 2.88
C TYR A 719 -18.54 39.71 3.21
N LEU A 720 -17.86 38.58 3.04
CA LEU A 720 -18.41 37.26 3.37
C LEU A 720 -18.38 37.00 4.87
N LYS A 721 -17.33 37.45 5.57
CA LYS A 721 -17.19 37.29 7.03
C LYS A 721 -18.36 37.92 7.79
N SER A 722 -18.89 39.02 7.27
CA SER A 722 -20.02 39.76 7.86
C SER A 722 -21.37 39.05 7.75
N LEU A 723 -21.54 38.11 6.81
CA LEU A 723 -22.82 37.45 6.58
C LEU A 723 -23.14 36.49 7.72
N THR A 724 -24.31 36.62 8.33
CA THR A 724 -24.79 35.73 9.41
C THR A 724 -25.83 34.70 8.95
N MET A 725 -26.25 34.78 7.69
CA MET A 725 -27.23 33.89 7.05
C MET A 725 -26.88 33.72 5.58
N SER A 726 -27.31 32.61 4.98
CA SER A 726 -27.15 32.34 3.55
C SER A 726 -27.91 33.36 2.70
N PRO A 727 -27.45 33.64 1.47
CA PRO A 727 -28.20 34.51 0.56
C PRO A 727 -29.58 33.96 0.24
N GLN A 728 -29.79 32.63 0.28
CA GLN A 728 -31.11 32.02 0.15
C GLN A 728 -32.04 32.42 1.31
N SER A 729 -31.57 32.32 2.56
CA SER A 729 -32.33 32.72 3.75
C SER A 729 -32.61 34.21 3.79
N ILE A 730 -31.66 35.05 3.32
CA ILE A 730 -31.88 36.49 3.14
C ILE A 730 -32.97 36.72 2.09
N ALA A 731 -32.91 36.03 0.94
CA ALA A 731 -33.91 36.15 -0.11
C ALA A 731 -35.31 35.79 0.36
N ALA A 732 -35.47 34.69 1.09
CA ALA A 732 -36.74 34.27 1.67
C ALA A 732 -37.30 35.34 2.64
N LYS A 733 -36.45 35.92 3.49
CA LYS A 733 -36.84 37.02 4.39
C LYS A 733 -37.27 38.27 3.63
N LEU A 734 -36.59 38.62 2.54
CA LEU A 734 -36.91 39.78 1.71
C LEU A 734 -38.22 39.57 0.94
N ALA A 735 -38.45 38.38 0.38
CA ALA A 735 -39.67 38.04 -0.36
C ALA A 735 -40.95 38.17 0.51
N GLN A 736 -40.82 37.97 1.82
CA GLN A 736 -41.92 38.11 2.78
C GLN A 736 -42.20 39.57 3.19
N GLN A 737 -41.35 40.54 2.82
CA GLN A 737 -41.57 41.95 3.17
C GLN A 737 -42.66 42.58 2.30
N LYS A 738 -43.63 43.23 2.94
CA LYS A 738 -44.75 43.92 2.25
C LYS A 738 -44.38 45.29 1.68
N LYS A 739 -43.31 45.92 2.19
CA LYS A 739 -42.76 47.19 1.72
C LYS A 739 -41.34 46.90 1.21
N GLY A 740 -40.88 47.64 0.19
CA GLY A 740 -39.51 47.51 -0.32
C GLY A 740 -38.44 47.66 0.77
N VAL A 741 -37.28 47.05 0.54
CA VAL A 741 -36.16 47.07 1.51
C VAL A 741 -35.36 48.38 1.36
N SER A 742 -35.10 49.06 2.48
CA SER A 742 -34.22 50.24 2.48
C SER A 742 -32.75 49.83 2.49
N ALA A 743 -31.86 50.72 2.07
CA ALA A 743 -30.41 50.49 2.09
C ALA A 743 -29.89 50.13 3.49
N GLU A 744 -30.43 50.76 4.54
CA GLU A 744 -30.06 50.47 5.93
C GLU A 744 -30.46 49.06 6.34
N LYS A 745 -31.68 48.63 5.96
CA LYS A 745 -32.17 47.28 6.28
C LYS A 745 -31.39 46.20 5.53
N LEU A 746 -31.09 46.43 4.26
CA LEU A 746 -30.31 45.48 3.46
C LEU A 746 -28.86 45.41 3.96
N SER A 747 -28.27 46.54 4.32
CA SER A 747 -26.94 46.59 4.95
C SER A 747 -26.91 45.82 6.27
N ALA A 748 -27.95 45.95 7.10
CA ALA A 748 -28.06 45.22 8.36
C ALA A 748 -28.18 43.69 8.15
N LEU A 749 -28.86 43.24 7.09
CA LEU A 749 -28.97 41.82 6.75
C LEU A 749 -27.67 41.23 6.21
N LEU A 750 -26.95 42.00 5.39
CA LEU A 750 -25.71 41.56 4.75
C LEU A 750 -24.47 41.78 5.64
N GLY A 751 -24.58 42.65 6.65
CA GLY A 751 -23.49 42.99 7.57
C GLY A 751 -22.43 43.90 6.93
N PHE A 752 -22.73 44.52 5.79
CA PHE A 752 -21.85 45.49 5.12
C PHE A 752 -22.66 46.61 4.45
N PRO A 753 -22.04 47.78 4.19
CA PRO A 753 -22.74 48.91 3.59
C PRO A 753 -23.24 48.62 2.16
N VAL A 754 -24.52 48.92 1.94
CA VAL A 754 -25.22 48.86 0.64
C VAL A 754 -25.72 50.25 0.28
N SER A 755 -25.51 50.68 -0.96
CA SER A 755 -25.99 51.97 -1.47
C SER A 755 -27.49 51.95 -1.76
N ALA A 756 -28.10 53.13 -1.86
CA ALA A 756 -29.50 53.26 -2.27
C ALA A 756 -29.77 52.59 -3.63
N GLN A 757 -28.87 52.77 -4.60
CA GLN A 757 -28.99 52.18 -5.95
C GLN A 757 -28.95 50.64 -5.91
N GLU A 758 -28.13 50.06 -5.04
CA GLU A 758 -28.08 48.60 -4.85
C GLU A 758 -29.34 48.08 -4.14
N ALA A 759 -29.89 48.84 -3.20
CA ALA A 759 -31.14 48.50 -2.53
C ALA A 759 -32.36 48.61 -3.47
N ASP A 760 -32.35 49.56 -4.40
CA ASP A 760 -33.41 49.75 -5.41
C ASP A 760 -33.64 48.49 -6.26
N LEU A 761 -32.62 47.65 -6.44
CA LEU A 761 -32.73 46.36 -7.14
C LEU A 761 -33.75 45.41 -6.50
N PHE A 762 -34.10 45.63 -5.22
CA PHE A 762 -34.95 44.74 -4.43
C PHE A 762 -36.31 45.36 -4.05
N ILE A 763 -36.52 46.67 -4.25
CA ILE A 763 -37.67 47.41 -3.69
C ILE A 763 -39.04 46.86 -4.14
N ASN A 764 -39.16 46.40 -5.38
CA ASN A 764 -40.42 45.91 -5.94
C ASN A 764 -40.39 44.39 -6.21
N GLN A 765 -39.35 43.69 -5.79
CA GLN A 765 -39.19 42.27 -6.08
C GLN A 765 -39.83 41.41 -4.99
N LYS A 766 -40.67 40.45 -5.38
CA LYS A 766 -41.30 39.47 -4.47
C LYS A 766 -40.99 38.03 -4.83
N ASP A 767 -40.42 37.77 -6.01
CA ASP A 767 -39.95 36.45 -6.39
C ASP A 767 -38.64 36.13 -5.67
N GLU A 768 -38.72 35.25 -4.68
CA GLU A 768 -37.57 34.78 -3.88
C GLU A 768 -36.41 34.31 -4.76
N LYS A 769 -36.68 33.63 -5.88
CA LYS A 769 -35.64 33.11 -6.77
C LYS A 769 -34.88 34.25 -7.44
N LEU A 770 -35.60 35.29 -7.89
CA LEU A 770 -34.98 36.46 -8.50
C LEU A 770 -34.21 37.28 -7.47
N ILE A 771 -34.75 37.47 -6.25
CA ILE A 771 -34.03 38.10 -5.13
C ILE A 771 -32.72 37.35 -4.85
N TYR A 772 -32.77 36.02 -4.77
CA TYR A 772 -31.59 35.20 -4.52
C TYR A 772 -30.53 35.36 -5.62
N GLN A 773 -30.94 35.35 -6.89
CA GLN A 773 -30.02 35.58 -8.02
C GLN A 773 -29.36 36.97 -7.94
N THR A 774 -30.15 38.02 -7.67
CA THR A 774 -29.63 39.39 -7.55
C THR A 774 -28.72 39.56 -6.35
N LEU A 775 -29.03 38.93 -5.20
CA LEU A 775 -28.17 38.95 -4.02
C LEU A 775 -26.80 38.35 -4.30
N LYS A 776 -26.74 37.18 -4.95
CA LYS A 776 -25.46 36.55 -5.31
C LYS A 776 -24.63 37.41 -6.24
N GLN A 777 -25.26 38.01 -7.25
CA GLN A 777 -24.56 38.94 -8.16
C GLN A 777 -24.01 40.16 -7.41
N LEU A 778 -24.78 40.72 -6.48
CA LEU A 778 -24.30 41.82 -5.62
C LEU A 778 -23.10 41.38 -4.78
N ILE A 779 -23.17 40.20 -4.17
CA ILE A 779 -22.08 39.64 -3.36
C ILE A 779 -20.83 39.35 -4.22
N ASP A 780 -20.99 38.77 -5.41
CA ASP A 780 -19.88 38.54 -6.35
C ASP A 780 -19.23 39.86 -6.76
N ILE A 781 -20.01 40.91 -7.00
CA ILE A 781 -19.48 42.26 -7.30
C ILE A 781 -18.70 42.81 -6.10
N LYS A 782 -19.25 42.74 -4.89
CA LYS A 782 -18.59 43.26 -3.67
C LYS A 782 -17.31 42.51 -3.35
N THR A 783 -17.30 41.19 -3.52
CA THR A 783 -16.15 40.34 -3.23
C THR A 783 -15.15 40.28 -4.39
N ASN A 784 -15.54 40.76 -5.58
CA ASN A 784 -14.86 40.51 -6.86
C ASN A 784 -14.65 39.01 -7.15
N THR A 785 -15.69 38.21 -6.93
CA THR A 785 -15.69 36.77 -7.23
C THR A 785 -16.12 36.53 -8.68
N GLY A 786 -15.40 35.66 -9.39
CA GLY A 786 -15.73 35.25 -10.75
C GLY A 786 -16.22 33.80 -10.83
N TRP A 787 -17.07 33.55 -11.82
CA TRP A 787 -17.61 32.24 -12.15
C TRP A 787 -17.62 32.08 -13.68
N THR A 788 -17.39 30.86 -14.18
CA THR A 788 -17.35 30.58 -15.62
C THR A 788 -18.45 29.63 -16.10
N SER A 789 -19.07 28.90 -15.17
CA SER A 789 -20.10 27.91 -15.47
C SER A 789 -21.07 27.80 -14.29
N SER A 790 -22.23 27.18 -14.51
CA SER A 790 -23.09 26.66 -13.43
C SER A 790 -22.97 25.13 -13.33
N GLY A 791 -21.92 24.54 -13.91
CA GLY A 791 -21.62 23.12 -13.95
C GLY A 791 -20.20 22.82 -13.47
N HIS A 792 -19.75 21.59 -13.68
CA HIS A 792 -18.40 21.18 -13.28
C HIS A 792 -17.33 21.64 -14.28
N THR A 793 -16.07 21.57 -13.84
CA THR A 793 -14.86 21.93 -14.60
C THR A 793 -13.83 20.80 -14.50
N GLY A 794 -13.01 20.62 -15.54
CA GLY A 794 -12.04 19.52 -15.65
C GLY A 794 -10.66 19.83 -15.06
N ILE A 795 -10.55 20.76 -14.11
CA ILE A 795 -9.28 21.03 -13.43
C ILE A 795 -8.95 19.89 -12.47
N ASP A 796 -7.67 19.51 -12.39
CA ASP A 796 -7.19 18.58 -11.37
C ASP A 796 -7.47 19.12 -9.96
N VAL A 797 -7.74 18.23 -9.03
CA VAL A 797 -8.08 18.55 -7.64
C VAL A 797 -6.98 18.09 -6.69
N GLN A 798 -6.96 18.63 -5.48
CA GLN A 798 -5.94 18.28 -4.49
C GLN A 798 -6.28 16.94 -3.80
N VAL A 799 -5.26 16.19 -3.39
CA VAL A 799 -5.38 15.13 -2.38
C VAL A 799 -4.60 15.50 -1.15
N PHE A 800 -5.20 15.21 -0.01
CA PHE A 800 -4.72 15.49 1.33
C PHE A 800 -4.61 14.17 2.10
N SER A 801 -3.58 13.98 2.91
CA SER A 801 -3.45 12.74 3.68
C SER A 801 -2.62 12.90 4.94
N THR A 802 -2.96 12.16 6.00
CA THR A 802 -2.14 12.00 7.20
C THR A 802 -2.39 10.64 7.86
N GLY A 803 -1.60 10.31 8.86
CA GLY A 803 -1.65 9.04 9.58
C GLY A 803 -0.91 7.91 8.85
N THR A 804 -1.30 6.70 9.20
CA THR A 804 -0.57 5.48 8.83
C THR A 804 -0.68 5.18 7.34
N GLY A 805 0.43 5.25 6.60
CA GLY A 805 0.46 5.00 5.14
C GLY A 805 0.19 6.23 4.26
N ALA A 806 0.13 7.44 4.84
CA ALA A 806 -0.15 8.69 4.11
C ALA A 806 0.88 9.02 3.00
N ASN A 807 2.13 8.60 3.15
CA ASN A 807 3.18 8.86 2.15
C ASN A 807 2.89 8.25 0.76
N ASN A 808 1.92 7.34 0.66
CA ASN A 808 1.52 6.76 -0.63
C ASN A 808 0.75 7.75 -1.53
N PHE A 809 0.36 8.92 -1.04
CA PHE A 809 -0.46 9.89 -1.78
C PHE A 809 0.31 11.15 -2.23
N THR A 810 1.64 11.18 -2.08
CA THR A 810 2.47 12.38 -2.28
C THR A 810 2.86 12.68 -3.74
N VAL A 811 2.09 12.19 -4.71
CA VAL A 811 2.36 12.31 -6.15
C VAL A 811 1.11 12.71 -6.91
N HIS A 812 1.28 13.19 -8.15
CA HIS A 812 0.17 13.27 -9.10
C HIS A 812 -0.36 11.86 -9.38
N GLN A 813 -1.69 11.72 -9.42
CA GLN A 813 -2.36 10.45 -9.65
C GLN A 813 -3.75 10.64 -10.26
N THR A 814 -4.43 9.54 -10.58
CA THR A 814 -5.84 9.54 -10.97
C THR A 814 -6.72 9.23 -9.76
N ASN A 815 -8.01 9.61 -9.81
CA ASN A 815 -8.94 9.25 -8.74
C ASN A 815 -9.11 7.71 -8.57
N THR A 816 -8.85 6.91 -9.61
CA THR A 816 -8.81 5.45 -9.51
C THR A 816 -7.60 4.94 -8.72
N ASP A 817 -6.45 5.62 -8.79
CA ASP A 817 -5.25 5.23 -8.04
C ASP A 817 -5.44 5.39 -6.53
N ILE A 818 -6.21 6.41 -6.11
CA ILE A 818 -6.57 6.59 -4.69
C ILE A 818 -7.32 5.34 -4.20
N ALA A 819 -8.36 4.93 -4.92
CA ALA A 819 -9.11 3.73 -4.56
C ALA A 819 -8.18 2.51 -4.49
N ASN A 820 -7.36 2.26 -5.53
CA ASN A 820 -6.45 1.11 -5.57
C ASN A 820 -5.47 1.06 -4.39
N LYS A 821 -4.97 2.22 -3.94
CA LYS A 821 -4.14 2.33 -2.73
C LYS A 821 -4.94 1.98 -1.47
N LEU A 822 -6.16 2.48 -1.33
CA LEU A 822 -7.04 2.14 -0.20
C LEU A 822 -7.43 0.66 -0.19
N PHE A 823 -7.67 0.06 -1.36
CA PHE A 823 -7.88 -1.39 -1.51
C PHE A 823 -6.66 -2.19 -1.04
N THR A 824 -5.45 -1.70 -1.30
CA THR A 824 -4.20 -2.33 -0.84
C THR A 824 -4.09 -2.29 0.68
N VAL A 825 -4.41 -1.14 1.29
CA VAL A 825 -4.45 -0.97 2.76
C VAL A 825 -5.47 -1.91 3.41
N LEU A 826 -6.64 -2.09 2.80
CA LEU A 826 -7.62 -3.06 3.34
C LEU A 826 -7.13 -4.50 3.27
N LYS A 827 -6.47 -4.90 2.18
CA LYS A 827 -5.99 -6.28 1.96
C LYS A 827 -4.76 -6.65 2.79
N SER A 828 -4.08 -5.67 3.40
CA SER A 828 -2.97 -5.93 4.33
C SER A 828 -3.41 -6.39 5.72
N HIS A 829 -4.72 -6.44 5.99
CA HIS A 829 -5.35 -7.00 7.19
C HIS A 829 -6.20 -8.22 6.82
#